data_AF-A0A6A4G841-F1
#
_entry.id   AF-A0A6A4G841-F1
#
_cell.length_a   1.000
_cell.length_b   1.000
_cell.length_c   1.000
_cell.angle_alpha   90.00
_cell.angle_beta   90.00
_cell.angle_gamma   90.00
#
_symmetry.space_group_name_H-M   'P 1'
#
loop_
_entity.id
_entity.type
_entity.pdbx_description
1 polymer ?
#
loop_
_entity_poly.entity_id
_entity_poly.type
_entity_poly.pdbx_seq_one_letter_code
_entity_poly.pdbx_strand_id
1 'polypeptide(L)'
;MKFGKQLEISANPGWRDNYVQYKRLKRLIKRVAFELEKQQNKQKKLQLKMEHDAAAGDVQLQVIVDETHPLLKAVVDEVQDAKDQFWEVLDANLKIVNDFYVGKVVTLTRSVGEFEVMLEDEKTPTGHVHTRSRTHSQADHGFAALQEIYDTLVDLRTFVQINHSGFRKIVKKFDKTIKAHTQAAFMERLANERFYSSTDIDELLDRVFGLTSKDKLEAGNMERRMQRMQGDQNSLFRKVKPVPFCISVALFVFLLLVRITPEGEDVQQRCLAMLVFITTLWVTEALPYFATALLVPPLVVFLHILNDKAHPDTLLTAKQSAKEVMSMLVNHTTILIMGGYSISAAFAKCQIELYIAAFLQRRFKKSPNLFLLAIMLMGLFLSMWISNHTAPVLCVSVLLPIIRDFPTDSTYVKTLLIGLAFACNLGGMMTPISSLQNTLAVSFLEKAGYTVTFGQWMAMAVPFCTVGTILCWLFLLWVMDPQDATYIPQIVYDQKQKISSLHVVVVSMTLLTIFLWASFSVTSATFGDLGIISMMFMFIMFGTGMLSQFDFNSFSWHILFLIGGGNVLGDAVQRSGLLGTLSQSVIHALPSGNVWMVTVSLCSLVICLTTFVSHTVASIILLPIIVQMAIQIGHPHIPVICCALAISAAMALPFSSFPNINSLLVLDDHGQPYLEVKDFLRVGVTFSLISMALIVTLGYGLIVLVLGYNIDPTPIMVGL
;
A
#
# COMPACT_ATOMS: atom_id res chain seq x y z
N MET A 1 18.50 2.70 1.87
CA MET A 1 18.77 1.84 3.03
C MET A 1 20.17 1.26 2.86
N LYS A 2 21.10 1.52 3.79
CA LYS A 2 22.46 0.97 3.74
C LYS A 2 22.38 -0.56 3.61
N PHE A 3 23.08 -1.19 2.67
CA PHE A 3 23.00 -2.64 2.41
C PHE A 3 23.10 -3.51 3.68
N GLY A 4 23.86 -3.11 4.69
CA GLY A 4 23.91 -3.83 5.98
C GLY A 4 22.57 -3.88 6.72
N LYS A 5 21.70 -2.88 6.56
CA LYS A 5 20.33 -2.85 7.11
C LYS A 5 19.35 -3.63 6.23
N GLN A 6 19.58 -3.66 4.91
CA GLN A 6 18.86 -4.54 3.98
C GLN A 6 19.15 -6.01 4.30
N LEU A 7 20.41 -6.36 4.57
CA LEU A 7 20.81 -7.69 5.01
C LEU A 7 20.10 -8.06 6.32
N GLU A 8 20.01 -7.15 7.30
CA GLU A 8 19.33 -7.41 8.58
C GLU A 8 17.82 -7.64 8.45
N ILE A 9 17.17 -7.00 7.47
CA ILE A 9 15.72 -7.10 7.25
C ILE A 9 15.36 -8.28 6.35
N SER A 10 16.19 -8.58 5.35
CA SER A 10 15.93 -9.62 4.37
C SER A 10 16.57 -10.97 4.71
N ALA A 11 17.48 -11.03 5.69
CA ALA A 11 18.06 -12.29 6.15
C ALA A 11 17.07 -13.10 6.99
N ASN A 12 17.05 -14.41 6.80
CA ASN A 12 16.36 -15.31 7.70
C ASN A 12 17.01 -15.18 9.11
N PRO A 13 16.23 -14.87 10.17
CA PRO A 13 16.75 -14.71 11.52
C PRO A 13 17.55 -15.91 12.03
N GLY A 14 17.16 -17.12 11.64
CA GLY A 14 17.83 -18.36 12.04
C GLY A 14 19.15 -18.64 11.34
N TRP A 15 19.48 -17.93 10.24
CA TRP A 15 20.70 -18.17 9.45
C TRP A 15 21.68 -17.00 9.47
N ARG A 16 21.46 -16.01 10.36
CA ARG A 16 22.20 -14.75 10.40
C ARG A 16 23.71 -14.92 10.40
N ASP A 17 24.22 -15.93 11.09
CA ASP A 17 25.67 -16.17 11.22
C ASP A 17 26.31 -16.74 9.95
N ASN A 18 25.50 -17.27 9.03
CA ASN A 18 25.95 -17.86 7.76
C ASN A 18 25.87 -16.86 6.60
N TYR A 19 25.38 -15.64 6.81
CA TYR A 19 25.44 -14.57 5.82
C TYR A 19 26.79 -13.86 5.86
N VAL A 20 27.16 -13.24 4.73
CA VAL A 20 28.38 -12.44 4.64
C VAL A 20 28.40 -11.36 5.74
N GLN A 21 29.48 -11.33 6.53
CA GLN A 21 29.67 -10.43 7.65
C GLN A 21 30.00 -9.00 7.17
N TYR A 22 29.05 -8.38 6.47
CA TYR A 22 29.22 -7.13 5.75
C TYR A 22 29.70 -5.98 6.65
N LYS A 23 29.23 -5.94 7.90
CA LYS A 23 29.68 -4.95 8.90
C LYS A 23 31.16 -5.13 9.27
N ARG A 24 31.62 -6.36 9.46
CA ARG A 24 33.03 -6.69 9.81
C ARG A 24 33.95 -6.33 8.65
N LEU A 25 33.63 -6.80 7.44
CA LEU A 25 34.40 -6.49 6.24
C LEU A 25 34.47 -4.97 5.97
N LYS A 26 33.38 -4.24 6.22
CA LYS A 26 33.37 -2.78 6.10
C LYS A 26 34.31 -2.09 7.11
N ARG A 27 34.51 -2.65 8.31
CA ARG A 27 35.50 -2.13 9.27
C ARG A 27 36.92 -2.38 8.77
N LEU A 28 37.20 -3.53 8.17
CA LEU A 28 38.50 -3.82 7.56
C LEU A 28 38.80 -2.87 6.39
N ILE A 29 37.82 -2.58 5.53
CA ILE A 29 37.99 -1.57 4.46
C ILE A 29 38.34 -0.19 5.04
N LYS A 30 37.73 0.20 6.17
CA LYS A 30 38.10 1.46 6.84
C LYS A 30 39.53 1.45 7.37
N ARG A 31 40.00 0.30 7.89
CA ARG A 31 41.39 0.13 8.33
C ARG A 31 42.34 0.28 7.15
N VAL A 32 42.04 -0.36 6.01
CA VAL A 32 42.83 -0.22 4.77
C VAL A 32 42.88 1.23 4.30
N ALA A 33 41.75 1.95 4.32
CA ALA A 33 41.71 3.36 3.96
C ALA A 33 42.61 4.23 4.87
N PHE A 34 42.60 3.94 6.18
CA PHE A 34 43.42 4.65 7.16
C PHE A 34 44.91 4.42 6.95
N GLU A 35 45.35 3.17 6.73
CA GLU A 35 46.77 2.87 6.47
C GLU A 35 47.24 3.47 5.13
N LEU A 36 46.38 3.49 4.09
CA LEU A 36 46.67 4.16 2.82
C LEU A 36 46.89 5.67 3.00
N GLU A 37 46.06 6.33 3.81
CA GLU A 37 46.22 7.75 4.11
C GLU A 37 47.51 8.02 4.89
N LYS A 38 47.85 7.15 5.84
CA LYS A 38 49.11 7.18 6.59
C LYS A 38 50.32 7.04 5.67
N GLN A 39 50.28 6.11 4.71
CA GLN A 39 51.31 5.92 3.69
C GLN A 39 51.49 7.20 2.85
N GLN A 40 50.40 7.74 2.30
CA GLN A 40 50.42 8.95 1.47
C GLN A 40 50.96 10.17 2.22
N ASN A 41 50.58 10.35 3.48
CA ASN A 41 51.06 11.44 4.32
C ASN A 41 52.56 11.31 4.62
N LYS A 42 53.04 10.09 4.88
CA LYS A 42 54.47 9.82 5.10
C LYS A 42 55.28 10.04 3.83
N GLN A 43 54.78 9.59 2.68
CA GLN A 43 55.41 9.80 1.37
C GLN A 43 55.52 11.29 1.04
N LYS A 44 54.44 12.07 1.19
CA LYS A 44 54.48 13.53 0.98
C LYS A 44 55.50 14.24 1.87
N LYS A 45 55.57 13.88 3.16
CA LYS A 45 56.54 14.47 4.09
C LYS A 45 57.98 14.14 3.71
N LEU A 46 58.24 12.92 3.26
CA LEU A 46 59.55 12.50 2.75
C LEU A 46 59.92 13.24 1.46
N GLN A 47 58.98 13.34 0.52
CA GLN A 47 59.17 14.05 -0.74
C GLN A 47 59.55 15.52 -0.49
N LEU A 48 58.78 16.24 0.34
CA LEU A 48 59.06 17.63 0.70
C LEU A 48 60.42 17.81 1.39
N LYS A 49 60.79 16.86 2.25
CA LYS A 49 62.09 16.90 2.93
C LYS A 49 63.25 16.72 1.94
N MET A 50 63.14 15.77 1.02
CA MET A 50 64.17 15.51 0.02
C MET A 50 64.25 16.61 -1.04
N GLU A 51 63.12 17.23 -1.42
CA GLU A 51 63.10 18.42 -2.28
C GLU A 51 63.77 19.63 -1.62
N HIS A 52 63.55 19.83 -0.31
CA HIS A 52 64.22 20.88 0.46
C HIS A 52 65.72 20.63 0.59
N ASP A 53 66.14 19.40 0.88
CA ASP A 53 67.54 19.01 0.98
C ASP A 53 68.26 19.10 -0.39
N ALA A 54 67.57 18.78 -1.50
CA ALA A 54 68.10 18.90 -2.87
C ALA A 54 68.23 20.36 -3.33
N ALA A 55 67.34 21.25 -2.90
CA ALA A 55 67.42 22.68 -3.20
C ALA A 55 68.60 23.39 -2.50
N ALA A 56 69.17 22.78 -1.45
CA ALA A 56 70.35 23.28 -0.75
C ALA A 56 71.69 22.83 -1.36
N GLY A 57 71.68 21.89 -2.32
CA GLY A 57 72.86 21.42 -3.05
C GLY A 57 72.84 21.88 -4.52
N ASP A 58 74.02 22.14 -5.10
CA ASP A 58 74.22 22.77 -6.43
C ASP A 58 73.83 21.90 -7.64
N VAL A 59 72.91 20.93 -7.49
CA VAL A 59 72.44 20.04 -8.56
C VAL A 59 70.92 19.79 -8.45
N GLN A 60 70.15 20.28 -9.43
CA GLN A 60 68.72 19.98 -9.56
C GLN A 60 68.49 18.54 -10.05
N LEU A 61 68.47 17.58 -9.13
CA LEU A 61 67.93 16.24 -9.36
C LEU A 61 66.49 16.19 -8.84
N GLN A 62 65.52 15.85 -9.69
CA GLN A 62 64.17 15.50 -9.25
C GLN A 62 64.22 14.18 -8.48
N VAL A 63 64.15 14.26 -7.15
CA VAL A 63 64.09 13.07 -6.30
C VAL A 63 62.64 12.61 -6.20
N ILE A 64 62.32 11.50 -6.85
CA ILE A 64 61.00 10.85 -6.75
C ILE A 64 61.05 9.83 -5.61
N VAL A 65 60.25 10.03 -4.57
CA VAL A 65 60.10 9.06 -3.48
C VAL A 65 58.99 8.07 -3.85
N ASP A 66 59.38 6.85 -4.23
CA ASP A 66 58.43 5.76 -4.53
C ASP A 66 58.22 4.82 -3.32
N GLU A 67 57.38 3.80 -3.51
CA GLU A 67 57.04 2.82 -2.48
C GLU A 67 58.21 1.90 -2.06
N THR A 68 59.30 1.86 -2.83
CA THR A 68 60.50 1.04 -2.55
C THR A 68 61.48 1.72 -1.59
N HIS A 69 61.23 2.98 -1.22
CA HIS A 69 62.11 3.73 -0.34
C HIS A 69 62.22 3.07 1.06
N PRO A 70 63.43 2.86 1.63
CA PRO A 70 63.63 2.13 2.89
C PRO A 70 62.80 2.66 4.08
N LEU A 71 62.59 3.98 4.12
CA LEU A 71 61.82 4.66 5.17
C LEU A 71 60.28 4.53 5.02
N LEU A 72 59.79 4.09 3.86
CA LEU A 72 58.38 3.80 3.59
C LEU A 72 58.03 2.33 3.81
N LYS A 73 59.02 1.41 3.75
CA LYS A 73 58.84 -0.04 3.87
C LYS A 73 57.88 -0.48 4.99
N ALA A 74 58.09 0.00 6.21
CA ALA A 74 57.23 -0.38 7.34
C ALA A 74 55.75 -0.01 7.16
N VAL A 75 55.44 1.11 6.50
CA VAL A 75 54.04 1.54 6.27
C VAL A 75 53.44 0.86 5.05
N VAL A 76 54.27 0.55 4.04
CA VAL A 76 53.88 -0.27 2.90
C VAL A 76 53.51 -1.68 3.37
N ASP A 77 54.30 -2.27 4.28
CA ASP A 77 54.02 -3.57 4.89
C ASP A 77 52.71 -3.54 5.71
N GLU A 78 52.44 -2.49 6.49
CA GLU A 78 51.17 -2.31 7.23
C GLU A 78 49.95 -2.20 6.30
N VAL A 79 50.08 -1.51 5.16
CA VAL A 79 49.02 -1.42 4.14
C VAL A 79 48.76 -2.78 3.51
N GLN A 80 49.82 -3.54 3.25
CA GLN A 80 49.71 -4.89 2.68
C GLN A 80 49.05 -5.86 3.65
N ASP A 81 49.46 -5.88 4.93
CA ASP A 81 48.82 -6.67 5.99
C ASP A 81 47.31 -6.37 6.13
N ALA A 82 46.93 -5.10 6.06
CA ALA A 82 45.53 -4.69 6.11
C ALA A 82 44.72 -5.19 4.89
N LYS A 83 45.33 -5.23 3.70
CA LYS A 83 44.71 -5.78 2.48
C LYS A 83 44.57 -7.30 2.59
N ASP A 84 45.61 -7.98 3.05
CA ASP A 84 45.63 -9.44 3.16
C ASP A 84 44.59 -9.91 4.19
N GLN A 85 44.48 -9.21 5.33
CA GLN A 85 43.46 -9.48 6.34
C GLN A 85 42.03 -9.32 5.80
N PHE A 86 41.79 -8.38 4.88
CA PHE A 86 40.47 -8.24 4.23
C PHE A 86 40.14 -9.49 3.39
N TRP A 87 41.08 -9.95 2.56
CA TRP A 87 40.89 -11.11 1.71
C TRP A 87 40.77 -12.41 2.52
N GLU A 88 41.56 -12.58 3.57
CA GLU A 88 41.46 -13.73 4.47
C GLU A 88 40.06 -13.83 5.11
N VAL A 89 39.52 -12.71 5.61
CA VAL A 89 38.17 -12.68 6.19
C VAL A 89 37.10 -12.86 5.11
N LEU A 90 37.30 -12.33 3.90
CA LEU A 90 36.37 -12.51 2.79
C LEU A 90 36.28 -13.98 2.37
N ASP A 91 37.41 -14.65 2.22
CA ASP A 91 37.50 -16.07 1.85
C ASP A 91 36.95 -16.98 2.96
N ALA A 92 37.18 -16.63 4.24
CA ALA A 92 36.55 -17.33 5.36
C ALA A 92 35.02 -17.21 5.32
N ASN A 93 34.48 -16.02 4.97
CA ASN A 93 33.04 -15.83 4.80
C ASN A 93 32.50 -16.64 3.60
N LEU A 94 33.24 -16.68 2.50
CA LEU A 94 32.87 -17.47 1.33
C LEU A 94 32.76 -18.96 1.68
N LYS A 95 33.73 -19.48 2.42
CA LYS A 95 33.71 -20.85 2.92
C LYS A 95 32.49 -21.14 3.81
N ILE A 96 32.20 -20.26 4.78
CA ILE A 96 31.02 -20.40 5.65
C ILE A 96 29.72 -20.47 4.84
N VAL A 97 29.56 -19.56 3.86
CA VAL A 97 28.38 -19.52 3.00
C VAL A 97 28.24 -20.80 2.18
N ASN A 98 29.34 -21.29 1.62
CA ASN A 98 29.35 -22.49 0.78
C ASN A 98 29.09 -23.76 1.61
N ASP A 99 29.75 -23.92 2.76
CA ASP A 99 29.57 -25.07 3.67
C ASP A 99 28.12 -25.13 4.18
N PHE A 100 27.54 -23.98 4.55
CA PHE A 100 26.14 -23.89 4.96
C PHE A 100 25.17 -24.28 3.84
N TYR A 101 25.40 -23.77 2.63
CA TYR A 101 24.57 -24.07 1.46
C TYR A 101 24.58 -25.57 1.16
N VAL A 102 25.78 -26.17 1.04
CA VAL A 102 25.93 -27.58 0.73
C VAL A 102 25.29 -28.45 1.82
N GLY A 103 25.50 -28.12 3.10
CA GLY A 103 24.86 -28.83 4.20
C GLY A 103 23.33 -28.78 4.15
N LYS A 104 22.76 -27.62 3.79
CA LYS A 104 21.31 -27.46 3.63
C LYS A 104 20.75 -28.22 2.44
N VAL A 105 21.41 -28.16 1.29
CA VAL A 105 21.03 -28.94 0.11
C VAL A 105 21.03 -30.44 0.43
N VAL A 106 22.10 -30.98 1.03
CA VAL A 106 22.18 -32.40 1.41
C VAL A 106 21.04 -32.80 2.34
N THR A 107 20.73 -31.95 3.33
CA THR A 107 19.62 -32.20 4.26
C THR A 107 18.28 -32.22 3.55
N LEU A 108 18.03 -31.24 2.67
CA LEU A 108 16.78 -31.13 1.91
C LEU A 108 16.62 -32.28 0.92
N THR A 109 17.68 -32.65 0.19
CA THR A 109 17.69 -33.81 -0.71
C THR A 109 17.35 -35.10 0.02
N ARG A 110 17.89 -35.29 1.23
CA ARG A 110 17.55 -36.44 2.06
C ARG A 110 16.09 -36.41 2.50
N SER A 111 15.59 -35.27 2.99
CA SER A 111 14.20 -35.13 3.43
C SER A 111 13.19 -35.31 2.29
N VAL A 112 13.48 -34.82 1.08
CA VAL A 112 12.67 -35.08 -0.12
C VAL A 112 12.71 -36.57 -0.47
N GLY A 113 13.88 -37.21 -0.45
CA GLY A 113 14.00 -38.64 -0.71
C GLY A 113 13.27 -39.52 0.32
N GLU A 114 13.36 -39.21 1.61
CA GLU A 114 12.59 -39.89 2.67
C GLU A 114 11.08 -39.78 2.43
N PHE A 115 10.61 -38.61 1.97
CA PHE A 115 9.21 -38.39 1.65
C PHE A 115 8.75 -39.13 0.39
N GLU A 116 9.59 -39.19 -0.65
CA GLU A 116 9.35 -39.98 -1.87
C GLU A 116 9.23 -41.48 -1.55
N VAL A 117 10.15 -42.02 -0.73
CA VAL A 117 10.11 -43.43 -0.29
C VAL A 117 8.86 -43.72 0.52
N MET A 118 8.46 -42.81 1.42
CA MET A 118 7.21 -42.96 2.18
C MET A 118 5.97 -43.06 1.26
N LEU A 119 5.97 -42.36 0.13
CA LEU A 119 4.90 -42.43 -0.87
C LEU A 119 4.98 -43.67 -1.77
N GLU A 120 6.16 -44.21 -2.00
CA GLU A 120 6.37 -45.46 -2.76
C GLU A 120 6.00 -46.71 -1.96
N ASP A 121 6.30 -46.75 -0.66
CA ASP A 121 5.88 -47.85 0.23
C ASP A 121 4.35 -47.97 0.30
N GLU A 122 3.62 -46.85 0.16
CA GLU A 122 2.15 -46.81 0.05
C GLU A 122 1.62 -47.46 -1.25
N LYS A 123 2.45 -47.64 -2.27
CA LYS A 123 2.07 -48.19 -3.60
C LYS A 123 2.45 -49.66 -3.79
N THR A 124 3.08 -50.32 -2.80
CA THR A 124 3.49 -51.72 -2.94
C THR A 124 2.27 -52.68 -2.99
N PRO A 125 2.19 -53.59 -3.98
CA PRO A 125 1.03 -54.46 -4.22
C PRO A 125 1.09 -55.76 -3.40
N THR A 126 1.43 -55.70 -2.11
CA THR A 126 1.36 -56.89 -1.24
C THR A 126 0.03 -56.86 -0.49
N GLY A 127 -0.84 -57.83 -0.83
CA GLY A 127 -2.27 -57.90 -0.49
C GLY A 127 -2.64 -58.11 0.98
N HIS A 128 -2.11 -57.28 1.88
CA HIS A 128 -2.64 -57.11 3.22
C HIS A 128 -2.97 -55.64 3.44
N VAL A 129 -4.23 -55.30 3.14
CA VAL A 129 -4.84 -54.03 3.52
C VAL A 129 -4.86 -53.96 5.05
N HIS A 130 -3.83 -53.35 5.65
CA HIS A 130 -3.99 -52.78 6.97
C HIS A 130 -4.95 -51.60 6.82
N THR A 131 -6.22 -51.84 7.11
CA THR A 131 -7.26 -50.83 7.29
C THR A 131 -6.96 -49.98 8.53
N ARG A 132 -5.94 -49.12 8.44
CA ARG A 132 -5.87 -47.90 9.25
C ARG A 132 -6.22 -46.75 8.34
N SER A 133 -7.49 -46.38 8.36
CA SER A 133 -7.95 -45.07 7.89
C SER A 133 -7.03 -43.99 8.46
N ARG A 134 -6.34 -43.23 7.60
CA ARG A 134 -5.59 -42.04 8.02
C ARG A 134 -6.61 -41.07 8.60
N THR A 135 -6.57 -40.87 9.93
CA THR A 135 -7.20 -39.72 10.57
C THR A 135 -6.66 -38.44 9.92
N HIS A 136 -7.50 -37.44 9.65
CA HIS A 136 -7.15 -36.13 9.04
C HIS A 136 -5.76 -35.59 9.45
N SER A 137 -5.41 -35.74 10.74
CA SER A 137 -4.10 -35.43 11.33
C SER A 137 -2.86 -35.95 10.56
N GLN A 138 -2.85 -37.19 10.04
CA GLN A 138 -1.65 -37.76 9.41
C GLN A 138 -1.41 -37.24 7.98
N ALA A 139 -2.46 -36.89 7.25
CA ALA A 139 -2.35 -36.26 5.93
C ALA A 139 -1.90 -34.78 6.06
N ASP A 140 -2.40 -34.09 7.09
CA ASP A 140 -2.00 -32.72 7.41
C ASP A 140 -0.51 -32.64 7.82
N HIS A 141 0.02 -33.65 8.52
CA HIS A 141 1.44 -33.73 8.85
C HIS A 141 2.35 -33.90 7.62
N GLY A 142 1.93 -34.68 6.62
CA GLY A 142 2.71 -34.88 5.39
C GLY A 142 2.80 -33.61 4.54
N PHE A 143 1.69 -32.88 4.40
CA PHE A 143 1.68 -31.61 3.69
C PHE A 143 2.47 -30.52 4.44
N ALA A 144 2.37 -30.48 5.78
CA ALA A 144 3.15 -29.55 6.59
C ALA A 144 4.67 -29.75 6.44
N ALA A 145 5.13 -31.00 6.35
CA ALA A 145 6.53 -31.33 6.10
C ALA A 145 6.99 -30.89 4.69
N LEU A 146 6.19 -31.14 3.66
CA LEU A 146 6.46 -30.65 2.30
C LEU A 146 6.49 -29.11 2.23
N GLN A 147 5.58 -28.45 2.93
CA GLN A 147 5.55 -26.98 3.03
C GLN A 147 6.82 -26.46 3.70
N GLU A 148 7.30 -27.11 4.75
CA GLU A 148 8.55 -26.74 5.43
C GLU A 148 9.78 -26.90 4.52
N ILE A 149 9.83 -27.99 3.74
CA ILE A 149 10.87 -28.20 2.73
C ILE A 149 10.83 -27.08 1.68
N TYR A 150 9.64 -26.76 1.15
CA TYR A 150 9.44 -25.71 0.17
C TYR A 150 9.84 -24.33 0.69
N ASP A 151 9.38 -23.95 1.88
CA ASP A 151 9.72 -22.67 2.51
C ASP A 151 11.24 -22.55 2.70
N THR A 152 11.88 -23.64 3.12
CA THR A 152 13.34 -23.69 3.30
C THR A 152 14.08 -23.55 1.97
N LEU A 153 13.59 -24.15 0.89
CA LEU A 153 14.15 -23.98 -0.47
C LEU A 153 14.03 -22.53 -0.96
N VAL A 154 12.90 -21.88 -0.72
CA VAL A 154 12.70 -20.45 -1.10
C VAL A 154 13.59 -19.52 -0.27
N ASP A 155 13.70 -19.78 1.04
CA ASP A 155 14.62 -19.05 1.90
C ASP A 155 16.08 -19.27 1.44
N LEU A 156 16.46 -20.49 1.02
CA LEU A 156 17.79 -20.82 0.53
C LEU A 156 18.10 -20.11 -0.80
N ARG A 157 17.12 -20.02 -1.71
CA ARG A 157 17.24 -19.21 -2.94
C ARG A 157 17.50 -17.74 -2.63
N THR A 158 16.78 -17.20 -1.65
CA THR A 158 16.97 -15.82 -1.19
C THR A 158 18.34 -15.64 -0.53
N PHE A 159 18.80 -16.63 0.24
CA PHE A 159 20.14 -16.67 0.84
C PHE A 159 21.25 -16.58 -0.22
N VAL A 160 21.17 -17.35 -1.31
CA VAL A 160 22.13 -17.29 -2.43
C VAL A 160 22.16 -15.88 -3.05
N GLN A 161 21.00 -15.30 -3.36
CA GLN A 161 20.90 -13.96 -3.97
C GLN A 161 21.48 -12.85 -3.08
N ILE A 162 21.18 -12.89 -1.77
CA ILE A 162 21.65 -11.91 -0.81
C ILE A 162 23.17 -12.01 -0.63
N ASN A 163 23.72 -13.22 -0.48
CA ASN A 163 25.16 -13.42 -0.32
C ASN A 163 25.93 -13.03 -1.58
N HIS A 164 25.47 -13.44 -2.76
CA HIS A 164 26.06 -13.03 -4.04
C HIS A 164 26.10 -11.48 -4.15
N SER A 165 24.98 -10.82 -3.84
CA SER A 165 24.92 -9.34 -3.82
C SER A 165 25.85 -8.74 -2.77
N GLY A 166 25.99 -9.37 -1.62
CA GLY A 166 26.84 -8.93 -0.53
C GLY A 166 28.33 -8.99 -0.86
N PHE A 167 28.79 -10.12 -1.40
CA PHE A 167 30.16 -10.29 -1.90
C PHE A 167 30.49 -9.29 -3.01
N ARG A 168 29.60 -9.16 -4.02
CA ARG A 168 29.79 -8.18 -5.10
C ARG A 168 29.92 -6.75 -4.57
N LYS A 169 29.05 -6.36 -3.63
CA LYS A 169 29.03 -5.00 -3.06
C LYS A 169 30.24 -4.72 -2.15
N ILE A 170 30.75 -5.72 -1.42
CA ILE A 170 31.87 -5.51 -0.50
C ILE A 170 33.20 -5.42 -1.26
N VAL A 171 33.41 -6.26 -2.28
CA VAL A 171 34.60 -6.22 -3.13
C VAL A 171 34.63 -4.94 -3.97
N LYS A 172 33.49 -4.52 -4.56
CA LYS A 172 33.38 -3.22 -5.25
C LYS A 172 33.77 -2.05 -4.34
N LYS A 173 33.48 -2.17 -3.03
CA LYS A 173 33.82 -1.14 -2.05
C LYS A 173 35.31 -1.15 -1.70
N PHE A 174 35.90 -2.33 -1.61
CA PHE A 174 37.35 -2.49 -1.44
C PHE A 174 38.10 -1.92 -2.64
N ASP A 175 37.73 -2.27 -3.87
CA ASP A 175 38.30 -1.73 -5.12
C ASP A 175 38.29 -0.20 -5.18
N LYS A 176 37.15 0.42 -4.82
CA LYS A 176 37.05 1.89 -4.75
C LYS A 176 38.02 2.52 -3.74
N THR A 177 38.37 1.79 -2.67
CA THR A 177 39.24 2.28 -1.61
C THR A 177 40.70 2.22 -2.04
N ILE A 178 41.10 1.12 -2.69
CA ILE A 178 42.48 0.89 -3.13
C ILE A 178 42.76 1.34 -4.58
N LYS A 179 41.73 1.84 -5.29
CA LYS A 179 41.75 2.18 -6.72
C LYS A 179 42.24 1.03 -7.62
N ALA A 180 41.77 -0.19 -7.33
CA ALA A 180 42.07 -1.39 -8.10
C ALA A 180 40.82 -1.94 -8.80
N HIS A 181 41.02 -2.96 -9.64
CA HIS A 181 39.99 -3.64 -10.42
C HIS A 181 39.96 -5.15 -10.14
N THR A 182 39.86 -5.53 -8.86
CA THR A 182 39.88 -6.95 -8.45
C THR A 182 38.50 -7.62 -8.48
N GLN A 183 37.42 -6.83 -8.56
CA GLN A 183 36.05 -7.33 -8.56
C GLN A 183 35.77 -8.34 -9.68
N ALA A 184 36.25 -8.10 -10.91
CA ALA A 184 35.96 -8.99 -12.03
C ALA A 184 36.51 -10.40 -11.79
N ALA A 185 37.79 -10.50 -11.40
CA ALA A 185 38.45 -11.76 -11.09
C ALA A 185 37.79 -12.49 -9.90
N PHE A 186 37.40 -11.75 -8.86
CA PHE A 186 36.68 -12.36 -7.72
C PHE A 186 35.31 -12.90 -8.13
N MET A 187 34.56 -12.17 -8.97
CA MET A 187 33.24 -12.64 -9.42
C MET A 187 33.34 -13.87 -10.31
N GLU A 188 34.40 -14.01 -11.10
CA GLU A 188 34.69 -15.22 -11.87
C GLU A 188 34.98 -16.42 -10.96
N ARG A 189 35.77 -16.22 -9.90
CA ARG A 189 35.97 -17.25 -8.85
C ARG A 189 34.64 -17.60 -8.17
N LEU A 190 33.85 -16.61 -7.79
CA LEU A 190 32.54 -16.80 -7.14
C LEU A 190 31.56 -17.56 -8.04
N ALA A 191 31.63 -17.36 -9.36
CA ALA A 191 30.78 -18.04 -10.32
C ALA A 191 31.02 -19.56 -10.37
N ASN A 192 32.19 -20.03 -9.94
CA ASN A 192 32.54 -21.45 -9.85
C ASN A 192 32.20 -22.07 -8.49
N GLU A 193 31.84 -21.27 -7.49
CA GLU A 193 31.49 -21.76 -6.16
C GLU A 193 30.12 -22.42 -6.15
N ARG A 194 30.02 -23.58 -5.48
CA ARG A 194 28.85 -24.46 -5.54
C ARG A 194 27.56 -23.77 -5.10
N PHE A 195 27.61 -22.90 -4.09
CA PHE A 195 26.42 -22.16 -3.63
C PHE A 195 25.77 -21.24 -4.69
N TYR A 196 26.51 -20.90 -5.74
CA TYR A 196 26.03 -20.02 -6.82
C TYR A 196 25.85 -20.76 -8.14
N SER A 197 26.75 -21.71 -8.46
CA SER A 197 26.74 -22.43 -9.74
C SER A 197 25.77 -23.60 -9.79
N SER A 198 25.36 -24.15 -8.66
CA SER A 198 24.52 -25.35 -8.62
C SER A 198 23.08 -25.09 -9.06
N THR A 199 22.50 -26.02 -9.81
CA THR A 199 21.06 -26.12 -10.12
C THR A 199 20.27 -26.85 -9.03
N ASP A 200 20.93 -27.26 -7.95
CA ASP A 200 20.38 -28.09 -6.86
C ASP A 200 19.04 -27.58 -6.31
N ILE A 201 18.87 -26.26 -6.13
CA ILE A 201 17.59 -25.68 -5.65
C ILE A 201 16.48 -25.88 -6.67
N ASP A 202 16.74 -25.59 -7.95
CA ASP A 202 15.72 -25.66 -8.99
C ASP A 202 15.31 -27.13 -9.23
N GLU A 203 16.27 -28.07 -9.20
CA GLU A 203 16.00 -29.51 -9.27
C GLU A 203 15.17 -30.03 -8.08
N LEU A 204 15.48 -29.59 -6.85
CA LEU A 204 14.70 -29.96 -5.67
C LEU A 204 13.30 -29.35 -5.68
N LEU A 205 13.15 -28.11 -6.17
CA LEU A 205 11.85 -27.49 -6.35
C LEU A 205 10.99 -28.25 -7.37
N ASP A 206 11.57 -28.67 -8.49
CA ASP A 206 10.87 -29.47 -9.50
C ASP A 206 10.39 -30.81 -8.94
N ARG A 207 11.20 -31.48 -8.11
CA ARG A 207 10.80 -32.69 -7.39
C ARG A 207 9.65 -32.43 -6.43
N VAL A 208 9.73 -31.37 -5.62
CA VAL A 208 8.67 -30.98 -4.67
C VAL A 208 7.37 -30.62 -5.41
N PHE A 209 7.44 -29.94 -6.56
CA PHE A 209 6.29 -29.64 -7.42
C PHE A 209 5.72 -30.88 -8.12
N GLY A 210 6.52 -31.92 -8.33
CA GLY A 210 6.05 -33.24 -8.77
C GLY A 210 5.21 -33.96 -7.72
N LEU A 211 5.42 -33.66 -6.43
CA LEU A 211 4.74 -34.29 -5.30
C LEU A 211 3.45 -33.57 -4.88
N THR A 212 3.29 -32.28 -5.18
CA THR A 212 2.11 -31.48 -4.81
C THR A 212 1.92 -30.25 -5.72
N SER A 213 0.71 -29.69 -5.76
CA SER A 213 0.40 -28.53 -6.62
C SER A 213 1.14 -27.27 -6.16
N LYS A 214 1.87 -26.63 -7.08
CA LYS A 214 2.61 -25.38 -6.88
C LYS A 214 1.80 -24.29 -6.18
N ASP A 215 0.54 -24.10 -6.56
CA ASP A 215 -0.34 -23.06 -6.02
C ASP A 215 -0.60 -23.23 -4.51
N LYS A 216 -0.68 -24.47 -4.01
CA LYS A 216 -0.85 -24.75 -2.57
C LYS A 216 0.40 -24.43 -1.77
N LEU A 217 1.59 -24.71 -2.31
CA LEU A 217 2.87 -24.42 -1.66
C LEU A 217 3.16 -22.91 -1.62
N GLU A 218 2.85 -22.20 -2.71
CA GLU A 218 3.00 -20.75 -2.78
C GLU A 218 2.07 -20.02 -1.79
N ALA A 219 0.83 -20.51 -1.62
CA ALA A 219 -0.12 -19.97 -0.65
C ALA A 219 0.37 -20.11 0.80
N GLY A 220 0.90 -21.28 1.19
CA GLY A 220 1.42 -21.52 2.54
C GLY A 220 2.67 -20.67 2.87
N ASN A 221 3.53 -20.43 1.89
CA ASN A 221 4.72 -19.60 2.06
C ASN A 221 4.35 -18.12 2.25
N MET A 222 3.39 -17.61 1.47
CA MET A 222 2.91 -16.24 1.60
C MET A 222 2.34 -15.97 3.00
N GLU A 223 1.58 -16.91 3.57
CA GLU A 223 1.01 -16.80 4.91
C GLU A 223 2.09 -16.74 6.00
N ARG A 224 3.08 -17.63 5.96
CA ARG A 224 4.23 -17.60 6.89
C ARG A 224 5.12 -16.38 6.69
N ARG A 225 5.28 -15.90 5.46
CA ARG A 225 6.05 -14.68 5.16
C ARG A 225 5.34 -13.44 5.69
N MET A 226 4.01 -13.38 5.60
CA MET A 226 3.19 -12.36 6.27
C MET A 226 3.36 -12.41 7.79
N GLN A 227 3.35 -13.61 8.40
CA GLN A 227 3.59 -13.78 9.85
C GLN A 227 5.01 -13.33 10.26
N ARG A 228 6.05 -13.63 9.47
CA ARG A 228 7.44 -13.19 9.72
C ARG A 228 7.63 -11.68 9.53
N MET A 229 6.97 -11.10 8.52
CA MET A 229 6.96 -9.65 8.26
C MET A 229 6.23 -8.86 9.35
N GLN A 230 5.32 -9.50 10.08
CA GLN A 230 4.60 -8.86 11.20
C GLN A 230 5.44 -8.67 12.46
N GLY A 231 6.64 -9.27 12.55
CA GLY A 231 7.59 -9.00 13.63
C GLY A 231 7.13 -9.45 15.04
N ASP A 232 8.12 -9.53 15.92
CA ASP A 232 8.10 -9.98 17.32
C ASP A 232 6.76 -9.73 18.07
N GLN A 233 6.26 -10.74 18.80
CA GLN A 233 4.96 -10.72 19.50
C GLN A 233 4.82 -9.56 20.50
N ASN A 234 5.94 -8.97 20.93
CA ASN A 234 5.99 -7.76 21.76
C ASN A 234 5.54 -6.46 21.04
N SER A 235 5.32 -6.49 19.72
CA SER A 235 4.84 -5.33 18.95
C SER A 235 3.31 -5.14 19.02
N LEU A 236 2.57 -6.12 19.53
CA LEU A 236 1.09 -6.09 19.62
C LEU A 236 0.56 -4.94 20.49
N PHE A 237 1.27 -4.57 21.55
CA PHE A 237 0.83 -3.54 22.49
C PHE A 237 1.28 -2.11 22.14
N ARG A 238 2.12 -1.92 21.11
CA ARG A 238 2.74 -0.61 20.81
C ARG A 238 1.94 0.29 19.85
N LYS A 239 0.68 -0.03 19.57
CA LYS A 239 -0.16 0.73 18.62
C LYS A 239 -1.14 1.72 19.26
N VAL A 240 -1.37 1.65 20.57
CA VAL A 240 -2.21 2.64 21.26
C VAL A 240 -1.34 3.82 21.66
N LYS A 241 -1.67 5.03 21.21
CA LYS A 241 -1.02 6.24 21.68
C LYS A 241 -1.68 6.62 23.02
N PRO A 242 -1.02 6.42 24.19
CA PRO A 242 -1.69 6.49 25.48
C PRO A 242 -2.15 7.91 25.83
N VAL A 243 -1.32 8.92 25.51
CA VAL A 243 -1.62 10.33 25.77
C VAL A 243 -2.92 10.78 25.09
N PRO A 244 -3.06 10.68 23.75
CA PRO A 244 -4.31 11.09 23.11
C PRO A 244 -5.49 10.19 23.48
N PHE A 245 -5.26 8.91 23.80
CA PHE A 245 -6.33 8.05 24.32
C PHE A 245 -6.87 8.56 25.67
N CYS A 246 -6.00 8.88 26.62
CA CYS A 246 -6.38 9.45 27.91
C CYS A 246 -7.09 10.81 27.75
N ILE A 247 -6.63 11.66 26.82
CA ILE A 247 -7.29 12.93 26.51
C ILE A 247 -8.71 12.69 25.97
N SER A 248 -8.88 11.78 25.02
CA SER A 248 -10.19 11.42 24.48
C SER A 248 -11.13 10.90 25.57
N VAL A 249 -10.64 10.02 26.46
CA VAL A 249 -11.44 9.49 27.58
C VAL A 249 -11.79 10.60 28.59
N ALA A 250 -10.85 11.47 28.93
CA ALA A 250 -11.11 12.60 29.83
C ALA A 250 -12.17 13.55 29.24
N LEU A 251 -12.07 13.85 27.94
CA LEU A 251 -13.05 14.67 27.23
C LEU A 251 -14.42 14.00 27.17
N PHE A 252 -14.47 12.70 26.94
CA PHE A 252 -15.70 11.91 26.95
C PHE A 252 -16.40 11.96 28.31
N VAL A 253 -15.65 11.68 29.40
CA VAL A 253 -16.18 11.74 30.76
C VAL A 253 -16.61 13.16 31.11
N PHE A 254 -15.82 14.17 30.75
CA PHE A 254 -16.18 15.57 30.95
C PHE A 254 -17.50 15.92 30.27
N LEU A 255 -17.70 15.53 29.01
CA LEU A 255 -18.95 15.78 28.28
C LEU A 255 -20.14 14.95 28.81
N LEU A 256 -19.91 13.83 29.48
CA LEU A 256 -21.00 13.13 30.17
C LEU A 256 -21.41 13.82 31.48
N LEU A 257 -20.49 14.54 32.12
CA LEU A 257 -20.74 15.23 33.40
C LEU A 257 -21.20 16.68 33.23
N VAL A 258 -20.68 17.38 32.22
CA VAL A 258 -20.97 18.79 31.95
C VAL A 258 -21.93 18.91 30.78
N ARG A 259 -23.15 19.38 31.06
CA ARG A 259 -24.21 19.56 30.06
C ARG A 259 -23.93 20.77 29.18
N ILE A 260 -24.00 20.56 27.86
CA ILE A 260 -23.85 21.59 26.83
C ILE A 260 -25.14 21.72 26.00
N THR A 261 -25.89 20.62 25.84
CA THR A 261 -27.18 20.64 25.14
C THR A 261 -28.30 21.25 26.01
N PRO A 262 -29.40 21.72 25.39
CA PRO A 262 -30.55 22.27 26.12
C PRO A 262 -31.12 21.33 27.19
N GLU A 263 -31.74 21.89 28.23
CA GLU A 263 -32.35 21.12 29.32
C GLU A 263 -33.46 20.19 28.81
N GLY A 264 -33.46 18.93 29.25
CA GLY A 264 -34.42 17.90 28.84
C GLY A 264 -33.93 16.94 27.75
N GLU A 265 -32.82 17.26 27.07
CA GLU A 265 -32.31 16.51 25.91
C GLU A 265 -31.13 15.59 26.27
N ASP A 266 -31.33 14.67 27.22
CA ASP A 266 -30.26 13.77 27.70
C ASP A 266 -29.68 12.87 26.59
N VAL A 267 -30.50 12.51 25.60
CA VAL A 267 -30.11 11.69 24.45
C VAL A 267 -29.11 12.44 23.56
N GLN A 268 -29.36 13.73 23.31
CA GLN A 268 -28.47 14.60 22.55
C GLN A 268 -27.10 14.73 23.22
N GLN A 269 -27.07 14.92 24.54
CA GLN A 269 -25.82 15.05 25.30
C GLN A 269 -24.96 13.77 25.22
N ARG A 270 -25.58 12.60 25.40
CA ARG A 270 -24.85 11.31 25.31
C ARG A 270 -24.34 11.05 23.90
N CYS A 271 -25.13 11.40 22.89
CA CYS A 271 -24.71 11.33 21.51
C CYS A 271 -23.55 12.29 21.21
N LEU A 272 -23.58 13.51 21.75
CA LEU A 272 -22.52 14.50 21.58
C LEU A 272 -21.20 14.02 22.21
N ALA A 273 -21.28 13.49 23.44
CA ALA A 273 -20.13 12.91 24.12
C ALA A 273 -19.51 11.77 23.30
N MET A 274 -20.33 10.84 22.82
CA MET A 274 -19.88 9.74 21.96
C MET A 274 -19.25 10.25 20.65
N LEU A 275 -19.90 11.20 19.98
CA LEU A 275 -19.41 11.77 18.73
C LEU A 275 -18.03 12.41 18.92
N VAL A 276 -17.89 13.29 19.91
CA VAL A 276 -16.60 13.94 20.22
C VAL A 276 -15.54 12.91 20.61
N PHE A 277 -15.90 11.88 21.37
CA PHE A 277 -14.97 10.80 21.73
C PHE A 277 -14.44 10.07 20.51
N ILE A 278 -15.32 9.60 19.63
CA ILE A 278 -14.96 8.86 18.41
C ILE A 278 -14.18 9.76 17.45
N THR A 279 -14.61 11.01 17.26
CA THR A 279 -13.91 12.00 16.45
C THR A 279 -12.49 12.27 16.97
N THR A 280 -12.31 12.45 18.29
CA THR A 280 -10.99 12.70 18.87
C THR A 280 -10.08 11.47 18.70
N LEU A 281 -10.61 10.25 18.86
CA LEU A 281 -9.86 9.02 18.62
C LEU A 281 -9.41 8.87 17.16
N TRP A 282 -10.27 9.24 16.19
CA TRP A 282 -9.91 9.20 14.77
C TRP A 282 -8.90 10.30 14.39
N VAL A 283 -9.09 11.54 14.85
CA VAL A 283 -8.19 12.66 14.53
C VAL A 283 -6.79 12.44 15.12
N THR A 284 -6.72 11.94 16.35
CA THR A 284 -5.43 11.66 17.01
C THR A 284 -4.80 10.33 16.59
N GLU A 285 -5.57 9.48 15.90
CA GLU A 285 -5.25 8.08 15.64
C GLU A 285 -4.74 7.38 16.91
N ALA A 286 -5.43 7.61 18.03
CA ALA A 286 -5.06 7.02 19.32
C ALA A 286 -5.23 5.49 19.30
N LEU A 287 -6.24 5.04 18.53
CA LEU A 287 -6.54 3.66 18.21
C LEU A 287 -6.68 3.52 16.69
N PRO A 288 -6.46 2.32 16.12
CA PRO A 288 -6.76 2.06 14.72
C PRO A 288 -8.23 2.40 14.40
N TYR A 289 -8.47 3.10 13.28
CA TYR A 289 -9.79 3.63 12.93
C TYR A 289 -10.89 2.56 12.81
N PHE A 290 -10.54 1.34 12.40
CA PHE A 290 -11.51 0.24 12.31
C PHE A 290 -11.91 -0.25 13.71
N ALA A 291 -10.99 -0.23 14.68
CA ALA A 291 -11.26 -0.65 16.05
C ALA A 291 -12.18 0.35 16.76
N THR A 292 -11.98 1.65 16.50
CA THR A 292 -12.90 2.69 17.00
C THR A 292 -14.27 2.62 16.33
N ALA A 293 -14.36 2.22 15.05
CA ALA A 293 -15.64 1.98 14.39
C ALA A 293 -16.38 0.77 14.97
N LEU A 294 -15.67 -0.30 15.34
CA LEU A 294 -16.23 -1.44 16.06
C LEU A 294 -16.72 -1.07 17.48
N LEU A 295 -16.17 0.00 18.06
CA LEU A 295 -16.59 0.53 19.37
C LEU A 295 -17.89 1.35 19.26
N VAL A 296 -18.27 1.86 18.08
CA VAL A 296 -19.50 2.64 17.92
C VAL A 296 -20.76 1.83 18.25
N PRO A 297 -21.01 0.63 17.67
CA PRO A 297 -22.15 -0.22 18.02
C PRO A 297 -22.39 -0.43 19.52
N PRO A 298 -21.40 -0.87 20.32
CA PRO A 298 -21.61 -1.05 21.75
C PRO A 298 -21.84 0.27 22.49
N LEU A 299 -21.17 1.37 22.10
CA LEU A 299 -21.40 2.68 22.72
C LEU A 299 -22.84 3.18 22.49
N VAL A 300 -23.38 3.02 21.29
CA VAL A 300 -24.76 3.40 20.98
C VAL A 300 -25.77 2.66 21.86
N VAL A 301 -25.54 1.36 22.10
CA VAL A 301 -26.40 0.55 22.97
C VAL A 301 -26.20 0.93 24.44
N PHE A 302 -24.96 1.05 24.93
CA PHE A 302 -24.69 1.34 26.34
C PHE A 302 -25.12 2.73 26.77
N LEU A 303 -24.98 3.72 25.88
CA LEU A 303 -25.38 5.10 26.14
C LEU A 303 -26.88 5.34 25.92
N HIS A 304 -27.64 4.36 25.44
CA HIS A 304 -29.07 4.47 25.13
C HIS A 304 -29.38 5.68 24.23
N ILE A 305 -28.80 5.69 23.02
CA ILE A 305 -28.89 6.84 22.10
C ILE A 305 -30.04 6.72 21.09
N LEU A 306 -30.50 5.52 20.77
CA LEU A 306 -31.49 5.32 19.71
C LEU A 306 -32.93 5.54 20.19
N ASN A 307 -33.57 6.59 19.69
CA ASN A 307 -35.02 6.80 19.80
C ASN A 307 -35.77 6.01 18.73
N ASP A 308 -36.98 5.51 19.00
CA ASP A 308 -37.81 4.76 18.05
C ASP A 308 -38.06 5.57 16.75
N LYS A 309 -38.06 4.89 15.60
CA LYS A 309 -38.34 5.52 14.31
C LYS A 309 -39.80 5.94 14.17
N ALA A 310 -40.73 5.16 14.72
CA ALA A 310 -42.16 5.45 14.67
C ALA A 310 -42.58 6.48 15.73
N HIS A 311 -41.86 6.52 16.85
CA HIS A 311 -42.12 7.42 17.97
C HIS A 311 -40.80 8.08 18.42
N PRO A 312 -40.42 9.22 17.81
CA PRO A 312 -39.13 9.89 18.05
C PRO A 312 -38.86 10.27 19.51
N ASP A 313 -39.91 10.35 20.34
CA ASP A 313 -39.82 10.72 21.76
C ASP A 313 -39.60 9.51 22.69
N THR A 314 -39.72 8.28 22.16
CA THR A 314 -39.57 7.05 22.95
C THR A 314 -38.20 6.42 22.70
N LEU A 315 -37.45 6.17 23.78
CA LEU A 315 -36.18 5.46 23.72
C LEU A 315 -36.35 3.96 23.46
N LEU A 316 -35.53 3.41 22.57
CA LEU A 316 -35.46 1.96 22.38
C LEU A 316 -34.81 1.28 23.60
N THR A 317 -35.34 0.12 23.97
CA THR A 317 -34.67 -0.75 24.96
C THR A 317 -33.31 -1.21 24.43
N ALA A 318 -32.38 -1.57 25.33
CA ALA A 318 -31.05 -2.05 24.93
C ALA A 318 -31.11 -3.26 23.98
N LYS A 319 -32.08 -4.17 24.15
CA LYS A 319 -32.29 -5.33 23.28
C LYS A 319 -32.75 -4.94 21.87
N GLN A 320 -33.69 -4.00 21.77
CA GLN A 320 -34.15 -3.49 20.47
C GLN A 320 -33.04 -2.71 19.77
N SER A 321 -32.35 -1.85 20.51
CA SER A 321 -31.18 -1.10 20.01
C SER A 321 -30.10 -2.03 19.47
N ALA A 322 -29.74 -3.09 20.21
CA ALA A 322 -28.74 -4.05 19.74
C ALA A 322 -29.17 -4.76 18.45
N LYS A 323 -30.42 -5.19 18.33
CA LYS A 323 -30.93 -5.82 17.09
C LYS A 323 -30.83 -4.89 15.89
N GLU A 324 -31.22 -3.63 16.07
CA GLU A 324 -31.20 -2.60 15.03
C GLU A 324 -29.77 -2.21 14.63
N VAL A 325 -28.89 -2.02 15.61
CA VAL A 325 -27.48 -1.72 15.37
C VAL A 325 -26.79 -2.86 14.62
N MET A 326 -27.09 -4.12 14.96
CA MET A 326 -26.50 -5.27 14.28
C MET A 326 -26.97 -5.41 12.82
N SER A 327 -28.21 -5.04 12.50
CA SER A 327 -28.70 -5.08 11.11
C SER A 327 -28.07 -4.00 10.22
N MET A 328 -27.55 -2.92 10.82
CA MET A 328 -26.87 -1.83 10.10
C MET A 328 -25.42 -2.14 9.72
N LEU A 329 -24.82 -3.18 10.31
CA LEU A 329 -23.41 -3.53 10.09
C LEU A 329 -23.15 -4.12 8.70
N VAL A 330 -24.09 -4.90 8.16
CA VAL A 330 -24.00 -5.51 6.83
C VAL A 330 -25.19 -5.04 6.01
N ASN A 331 -24.95 -4.08 5.11
CA ASN A 331 -25.97 -3.53 4.21
C ASN A 331 -25.62 -3.84 2.74
N HIS A 332 -26.51 -3.47 1.80
CA HIS A 332 -26.29 -3.68 0.37
C HIS A 332 -24.97 -3.04 -0.11
N THR A 333 -24.61 -1.86 0.41
CA THR A 333 -23.36 -1.16 0.06
C THR A 333 -22.13 -1.98 0.45
N THR A 334 -22.17 -2.63 1.62
CA THR A 334 -21.11 -3.51 2.11
C THR A 334 -20.91 -4.69 1.15
N ILE A 335 -22.01 -5.31 0.71
CA ILE A 335 -21.98 -6.45 -0.22
C ILE A 335 -21.52 -6.01 -1.63
N LEU A 336 -21.95 -4.84 -2.09
CA LEU A 336 -21.49 -4.24 -3.34
C LEU A 336 -19.97 -4.07 -3.37
N ILE A 337 -19.39 -3.58 -2.28
CA ILE A 337 -17.93 -3.41 -2.15
C ILE A 337 -17.21 -4.76 -2.14
N MET A 338 -17.76 -5.79 -1.50
CA MET A 338 -17.19 -7.14 -1.55
C MET A 338 -17.15 -7.69 -2.99
N GLY A 339 -18.15 -7.39 -3.82
CA GLY A 339 -18.11 -7.64 -5.26
C GLY A 339 -16.97 -6.91 -5.96
N GLY A 340 -16.78 -5.63 -5.64
CA GLY A 340 -15.64 -4.83 -6.11
C GLY A 340 -14.28 -5.42 -5.73
N TYR A 341 -14.09 -5.83 -4.47
CA TYR A 341 -12.87 -6.50 -4.03
C TYR A 341 -12.64 -7.84 -4.73
N SER A 342 -13.70 -8.55 -5.09
CA SER A 342 -13.61 -9.79 -5.88
C SER A 342 -13.11 -9.51 -7.29
N ILE A 343 -13.58 -8.45 -7.94
CA ILE A 343 -13.06 -7.99 -9.25
C ILE A 343 -11.57 -7.64 -9.12
N SER A 344 -11.22 -6.86 -8.10
CA SER A 344 -9.84 -6.48 -7.82
C SER A 344 -8.93 -7.68 -7.61
N ALA A 345 -9.36 -8.67 -6.83
CA ALA A 345 -8.60 -9.90 -6.59
C ALA A 345 -8.41 -10.70 -7.89
N ALA A 346 -9.44 -10.78 -8.74
CA ALA A 346 -9.36 -11.44 -10.03
C ALA A 346 -8.35 -10.77 -10.97
N PHE A 347 -8.31 -9.44 -11.01
CA PHE A 347 -7.34 -8.69 -11.81
C PHE A 347 -5.90 -8.91 -11.33
N ALA A 348 -5.67 -8.86 -10.01
CA ALA A 348 -4.36 -9.11 -9.42
C ALA A 348 -3.87 -10.53 -9.69
N LYS A 349 -4.76 -11.54 -9.61
CA LYS A 349 -4.42 -12.94 -9.89
C LYS A 349 -4.05 -13.16 -11.36
N CYS A 350 -4.71 -12.44 -12.27
CA CYS A 350 -4.38 -12.44 -13.70
C CYS A 350 -3.18 -11.54 -14.06
N GLN A 351 -2.64 -10.77 -13.10
CA GLN A 351 -1.53 -9.82 -13.28
C GLN A 351 -1.77 -8.83 -14.44
N ILE A 352 -3.01 -8.41 -14.65
CA ILE A 352 -3.42 -7.58 -15.81
C ILE A 352 -2.63 -6.25 -15.83
N GLU A 353 -2.28 -5.72 -14.67
CA GLU A 353 -1.48 -4.51 -14.49
C GLU A 353 -0.09 -4.61 -15.14
N LEU A 354 0.55 -5.78 -15.12
CA LEU A 354 1.87 -5.98 -15.75
C LEU A 354 1.77 -5.93 -17.27
N TYR A 355 0.71 -6.50 -17.84
CA TYR A 355 0.45 -6.45 -19.29
C TYR A 355 0.24 -5.01 -19.77
N ILE A 356 -0.58 -4.24 -19.04
CA ILE A 356 -0.88 -2.85 -19.38
C ILE A 356 0.41 -2.02 -19.33
N ALA A 357 1.19 -2.12 -18.25
CA ALA A 357 2.43 -1.35 -18.15
C ALA A 357 3.46 -1.70 -19.22
N ALA A 358 3.66 -2.99 -19.52
CA ALA A 358 4.56 -3.42 -20.58
C ALA A 358 4.11 -2.92 -21.96
N PHE A 359 2.79 -2.94 -22.22
CA PHE A 359 2.22 -2.39 -23.44
C PHE A 359 2.45 -0.87 -23.56
N LEU A 360 2.12 -0.10 -22.52
CA LEU A 360 2.28 1.35 -22.50
C LEU A 360 3.74 1.75 -22.67
N GLN A 361 4.65 1.04 -22.02
CA GLN A 361 6.08 1.28 -22.18
C GLN A 361 6.54 1.06 -23.63
N ARG A 362 6.20 -0.08 -24.24
CA ARG A 362 6.58 -0.38 -25.63
C ARG A 362 6.06 0.68 -26.59
N ARG A 363 4.85 1.20 -26.32
CA ARG A 363 4.18 2.19 -27.16
C ARG A 363 4.75 3.61 -27.00
N PHE A 364 5.20 3.99 -25.81
CA PHE A 364 5.60 5.37 -25.47
C PHE A 364 7.09 5.53 -25.11
N LYS A 365 7.93 4.50 -25.34
CA LYS A 365 9.37 4.51 -25.05
C LYS A 365 10.14 5.78 -25.47
N LYS A 366 9.78 6.35 -26.64
CA LYS A 366 10.44 7.54 -27.24
C LYS A 366 9.84 8.88 -26.80
N SER A 367 8.81 8.89 -25.96
CA SER A 367 8.11 10.11 -25.54
C SER A 367 7.81 10.09 -24.03
N PRO A 368 8.79 10.44 -23.17
CA PRO A 368 8.65 10.38 -21.71
C PRO A 368 7.46 11.15 -21.14
N ASN A 369 7.12 12.31 -21.72
CA ASN A 369 5.95 13.09 -21.29
C ASN A 369 4.62 12.39 -21.58
N LEU A 370 4.55 11.62 -22.67
CA LEU A 370 3.36 10.84 -23.02
C LEU A 370 3.32 9.52 -22.25
N PHE A 371 4.48 8.95 -21.93
CA PHE A 371 4.59 7.82 -21.00
C PHE A 371 4.10 8.22 -19.60
N LEU A 372 4.44 9.42 -19.11
CA LEU A 372 3.91 9.97 -17.86
C LEU A 372 2.37 9.99 -17.88
N LEU A 373 1.75 10.57 -18.92
CA LEU A 373 0.29 10.57 -19.06
C LEU A 373 -0.27 9.14 -19.11
N ALA A 374 0.36 8.23 -19.84
CA ALA A 374 -0.07 6.84 -19.94
C ALA A 374 -0.06 6.14 -18.56
N ILE A 375 0.98 6.37 -17.76
CA ILE A 375 1.07 5.85 -16.38
C ILE A 375 0.05 6.50 -15.46
N MET A 376 -0.20 7.81 -15.60
CA MET A 376 -1.26 8.49 -14.86
C MET A 376 -2.63 7.90 -15.19
N LEU A 377 -2.95 7.70 -16.48
CA LEU A 377 -4.21 7.09 -16.91
C LEU A 377 -4.33 5.62 -16.47
N MET A 378 -3.22 4.87 -16.44
CA MET A 378 -3.20 3.52 -15.86
C MET A 378 -3.50 3.57 -14.36
N GLY A 379 -2.87 4.49 -13.60
CA GLY A 379 -3.12 4.67 -12.17
C GLY A 379 -4.56 5.09 -11.87
N LEU A 380 -5.11 6.00 -12.69
CA LEU A 380 -6.51 6.43 -12.67
C LEU A 380 -7.45 5.23 -12.87
N PHE A 381 -7.22 4.44 -13.93
CA PHE A 381 -8.04 3.27 -14.26
C PHE A 381 -7.95 2.18 -13.21
N LEU A 382 -6.75 1.80 -12.77
CA LEU A 382 -6.59 0.75 -11.76
C LEU A 382 -7.17 1.19 -10.40
N SER A 383 -7.00 2.46 -10.03
CA SER A 383 -7.56 2.97 -8.78
C SER A 383 -9.08 3.03 -8.77
N MET A 384 -9.72 3.13 -9.93
CA MET A 384 -11.19 3.09 -10.07
C MET A 384 -11.80 1.73 -9.71
N TRP A 385 -11.03 0.64 -9.81
CA TRP A 385 -11.54 -0.73 -9.60
C TRP A 385 -10.94 -1.42 -8.38
N ILE A 386 -9.68 -1.13 -8.08
CA ILE A 386 -8.94 -1.77 -6.99
C ILE A 386 -9.17 -0.99 -5.70
N SER A 387 -8.56 0.20 -5.62
CA SER A 387 -8.77 1.23 -4.60
C SER A 387 -7.66 2.27 -4.71
N ASN A 388 -7.92 3.45 -4.14
CA ASN A 388 -6.89 4.47 -3.89
C ASN A 388 -5.80 4.04 -2.90
N HIS A 389 -5.89 2.88 -2.24
CA HIS A 389 -4.83 2.34 -1.38
C HIS A 389 -3.94 1.34 -2.13
N THR A 390 -4.54 0.32 -2.75
CA THR A 390 -3.77 -0.78 -3.33
C THR A 390 -3.22 -0.47 -4.72
N ALA A 391 -3.95 0.29 -5.55
CA ALA A 391 -3.50 0.61 -6.91
C ALA A 391 -2.16 1.37 -6.97
N PRO A 392 -1.89 2.39 -6.12
CA PRO A 392 -0.58 3.04 -6.07
C PRO A 392 0.57 2.08 -5.78
N VAL A 393 0.41 1.12 -4.85
CA VAL A 393 1.45 0.15 -4.50
C VAL A 393 1.80 -0.71 -5.71
N LEU A 394 0.77 -1.21 -6.40
CA LEU A 394 0.93 -2.02 -7.60
C LEU A 394 1.61 -1.23 -8.71
N CYS A 395 1.11 -0.04 -9.02
CA CYS A 395 1.69 0.81 -10.07
C CYS A 395 3.14 1.17 -9.77
N VAL A 396 3.46 1.57 -8.54
CA VAL A 396 4.85 1.84 -8.12
C VAL A 396 5.71 0.59 -8.27
N SER A 397 5.24 -0.58 -7.83
CA SER A 397 5.99 -1.84 -7.94
C SER A 397 6.37 -2.17 -9.39
N VAL A 398 5.46 -1.87 -10.32
CA VAL A 398 5.68 -2.06 -11.76
C VAL A 398 6.66 -1.03 -12.34
N LEU A 399 6.66 0.20 -11.82
CA LEU A 399 7.53 1.29 -12.26
C LEU A 399 8.93 1.26 -11.62
N LEU A 400 9.09 0.59 -10.48
CA LEU A 400 10.36 0.53 -9.74
C LEU A 400 11.56 0.14 -10.63
N PRO A 401 11.48 -0.87 -11.50
CA PRO A 401 12.58 -1.21 -12.41
C PRO A 401 12.96 -0.05 -13.37
N ILE A 402 11.98 0.75 -13.81
CA ILE A 402 12.21 1.91 -14.68
C ILE A 402 12.84 3.04 -13.90
N ILE A 403 12.28 3.35 -12.72
CA ILE A 403 12.68 4.47 -11.88
C ILE A 403 14.12 4.31 -11.38
N ARG A 404 14.56 3.08 -11.11
CA ARG A 404 15.92 2.79 -10.62
C ARG A 404 17.04 3.10 -11.62
N ASP A 405 16.72 3.15 -12.91
CA ASP A 405 17.69 3.48 -13.96
C ASP A 405 17.93 5.01 -14.06
N PHE A 406 17.09 5.82 -13.42
CA PHE A 406 17.25 7.28 -13.34
C PHE A 406 18.04 7.71 -12.09
N PRO A 407 18.75 8.86 -12.15
CA PRO A 407 19.42 9.41 -10.98
C PRO A 407 18.41 9.79 -9.89
N THR A 408 18.82 9.72 -8.62
CA THR A 408 17.95 9.98 -7.45
C THR A 408 17.29 11.36 -7.49
N ASP A 409 17.98 12.36 -8.03
CA ASP A 409 17.47 13.74 -8.12
C ASP A 409 16.73 14.04 -9.44
N SER A 410 16.36 12.98 -10.19
CA SER A 410 15.63 13.12 -11.45
C SER A 410 14.28 13.81 -11.24
N THR A 411 14.11 14.95 -11.91
CA THR A 411 12.86 15.70 -11.95
C THR A 411 11.75 14.88 -12.60
N TYR A 412 12.08 14.09 -13.63
CA TYR A 412 11.16 13.16 -14.27
C TYR A 412 10.60 12.12 -13.29
N VAL A 413 11.46 11.47 -12.49
CA VAL A 413 11.00 10.50 -11.48
C VAL A 413 10.09 11.14 -10.45
N LYS A 414 10.45 12.32 -9.93
CA LYS A 414 9.60 13.08 -8.99
C LYS A 414 8.23 13.37 -9.59
N THR A 415 8.22 13.85 -10.83
CA THR A 415 6.98 14.16 -11.57
C THR A 415 6.15 12.91 -11.83
N LEU A 416 6.78 11.78 -12.17
CA LEU A 416 6.12 10.49 -12.39
C LEU A 416 5.44 9.97 -11.12
N LEU A 417 6.15 10.03 -9.98
CA LEU A 417 5.63 9.56 -8.70
C LEU A 417 4.51 10.45 -8.15
N ILE A 418 4.62 11.77 -8.28
CA ILE A 418 3.54 12.72 -7.90
C ILE A 418 2.35 12.57 -8.83
N GLY A 419 2.58 12.51 -10.15
CA GLY A 419 1.53 12.33 -11.15
C GLY A 419 0.75 11.04 -10.95
N LEU A 420 1.45 9.93 -10.67
CA LEU A 420 0.80 8.67 -10.32
C LEU A 420 -0.03 8.79 -9.04
N ALA A 421 0.51 9.42 -7.98
CA ALA A 421 -0.23 9.60 -6.73
C ALA A 421 -1.54 10.38 -6.94
N PHE A 422 -1.46 11.51 -7.66
CA PHE A 422 -2.63 12.36 -7.91
C PHE A 422 -3.63 11.69 -8.84
N ALA A 423 -3.15 10.97 -9.86
CA ALA A 423 -4.02 10.19 -10.73
C ALA A 423 -4.73 9.05 -9.98
N CYS A 424 -4.08 8.39 -9.02
CA CYS A 424 -4.76 7.41 -8.16
C CYS A 424 -5.77 8.07 -7.21
N ASN A 425 -5.49 9.26 -6.65
CA ASN A 425 -6.50 9.99 -5.87
C ASN A 425 -7.74 10.33 -6.74
N LEU A 426 -7.54 10.81 -7.98
CA LEU A 426 -8.62 11.07 -8.95
C LEU A 426 -9.32 9.78 -9.40
N GLY A 427 -8.59 8.68 -9.62
CA GLY A 427 -9.17 7.38 -9.95
C GLY A 427 -10.04 6.84 -8.81
N GLY A 428 -9.62 7.11 -7.58
CA GLY A 428 -10.40 6.89 -6.36
C GLY A 428 -11.73 7.66 -6.30
N MET A 429 -11.99 8.62 -7.18
CA MET A 429 -13.28 9.33 -7.23
C MET A 429 -14.26 8.74 -8.25
N MET A 430 -13.78 7.96 -9.22
CA MET A 430 -14.53 7.58 -10.43
C MET A 430 -15.71 6.64 -10.18
N THR A 431 -15.64 5.78 -9.15
CA THR A 431 -16.71 4.82 -8.80
C THR A 431 -17.08 4.93 -7.33
N PRO A 432 -18.33 4.57 -6.96
CA PRO A 432 -18.73 4.48 -5.56
C PRO A 432 -17.87 3.54 -4.71
N ILE A 433 -17.28 2.50 -5.32
CA ILE A 433 -16.53 1.45 -4.64
C ILE A 433 -15.03 1.72 -4.52
N SER A 434 -14.47 2.67 -5.30
CA SER A 434 -13.02 2.86 -5.37
C SER A 434 -12.42 3.52 -4.12
N SER A 435 -13.20 4.34 -3.41
CA SER A 435 -12.76 4.97 -2.17
C SER A 435 -13.89 5.05 -1.15
N LEU A 436 -13.52 4.97 0.12
CA LEU A 436 -14.44 5.02 1.25
C LEU A 436 -15.33 6.26 1.25
N GLN A 437 -14.77 7.44 0.95
CA GLN A 437 -15.53 8.69 0.95
C GLN A 437 -16.70 8.68 -0.05
N ASN A 438 -16.55 8.02 -1.21
CA ASN A 438 -17.63 7.91 -2.20
C ASN A 438 -18.72 6.97 -1.68
N THR A 439 -18.28 5.83 -1.12
CA THR A 439 -19.18 4.85 -0.51
C THR A 439 -20.02 5.46 0.61
N LEU A 440 -19.37 6.20 1.52
CA LEU A 440 -20.04 6.86 2.63
C LEU A 440 -21.02 7.94 2.12
N ALA A 441 -20.64 8.71 1.10
CA ALA A 441 -21.52 9.71 0.51
C ALA A 441 -22.81 9.09 -0.06
N VAL A 442 -22.69 7.99 -0.82
CA VAL A 442 -23.85 7.25 -1.36
C VAL A 442 -24.71 6.71 -0.21
N SER A 443 -24.09 6.07 0.78
CA SER A 443 -24.83 5.46 1.89
C SER A 443 -25.57 6.49 2.76
N PHE A 444 -24.98 7.68 2.99
CA PHE A 444 -25.66 8.74 3.74
C PHE A 444 -26.73 9.45 2.92
N LEU A 445 -26.55 9.64 1.61
CA LEU A 445 -27.60 10.19 0.73
C LEU A 445 -28.82 9.29 0.68
N GLU A 446 -28.61 7.98 0.58
CA GLU A 446 -29.69 7.01 0.55
C GLU A 446 -30.51 7.02 1.84
N LYS A 447 -29.83 7.13 3.00
CA LYS A 447 -30.50 7.33 4.30
C LYS A 447 -31.32 8.62 4.37
N ALA A 448 -30.90 9.64 3.64
CA ALA A 448 -31.65 10.88 3.50
C ALA A 448 -32.82 10.80 2.50
N GLY A 449 -33.05 9.63 1.86
CA GLY A 449 -34.09 9.43 0.86
C GLY A 449 -33.66 9.74 -0.58
N TYR A 450 -32.37 9.98 -0.81
CA TYR A 450 -31.81 10.31 -2.13
C TYR A 450 -30.96 9.17 -2.66
N THR A 451 -31.47 8.43 -3.64
CA THR A 451 -30.74 7.32 -4.25
C THR A 451 -29.88 7.80 -5.42
N VAL A 452 -28.56 7.63 -5.32
CA VAL A 452 -27.63 7.85 -6.44
C VAL A 452 -27.19 6.50 -6.97
N THR A 453 -27.58 6.18 -8.21
CA THR A 453 -27.22 4.90 -8.82
C THR A 453 -25.73 4.84 -9.17
N PHE A 454 -25.19 3.62 -9.24
CA PHE A 454 -23.80 3.39 -9.63
C PHE A 454 -23.47 4.00 -11.01
N GLY A 455 -24.37 3.81 -11.99
CA GLY A 455 -24.24 4.38 -13.33
C GLY A 455 -24.26 5.91 -13.34
N GLN A 456 -25.15 6.54 -12.57
CA GLN A 456 -25.18 8.00 -12.45
C GLN A 456 -23.89 8.54 -11.85
N TRP A 457 -23.37 7.93 -10.77
CA TRP A 457 -22.09 8.33 -10.18
C TRP A 457 -20.97 8.31 -11.22
N MET A 458 -20.84 7.22 -11.97
CA MET A 458 -19.82 7.09 -12.99
C MET A 458 -19.99 8.09 -14.13
N ALA A 459 -21.21 8.35 -14.58
CA ALA A 459 -21.50 9.33 -15.64
C ALA A 459 -21.03 10.75 -15.24
N MET A 460 -21.05 11.07 -13.95
CA MET A 460 -20.54 12.35 -13.43
C MET A 460 -19.03 12.31 -13.18
N ALA A 461 -18.55 11.30 -12.45
CA ALA A 461 -17.19 11.28 -11.94
C ALA A 461 -16.15 10.86 -12.98
N VAL A 462 -16.46 9.94 -13.91
CA VAL A 462 -15.49 9.48 -14.92
C VAL A 462 -15.04 10.61 -15.86
N PRO A 463 -15.94 11.41 -16.47
CA PRO A 463 -15.52 12.52 -17.31
C PRO A 463 -14.74 13.58 -16.51
N PHE A 464 -15.23 13.93 -15.32
CA PHE A 464 -14.59 14.88 -14.42
C PHE A 464 -13.15 14.47 -14.07
N CYS A 465 -12.93 13.23 -13.63
CA CYS A 465 -11.62 12.75 -13.20
C CYS A 465 -10.66 12.57 -14.37
N THR A 466 -11.18 12.21 -15.56
CA THR A 466 -10.37 12.10 -16.78
C THR A 466 -9.84 13.46 -17.20
N VAL A 467 -10.71 14.48 -17.23
CA VAL A 467 -10.31 15.87 -17.50
C VAL A 467 -9.35 16.37 -16.42
N GLY A 468 -9.66 16.13 -15.14
CA GLY A 468 -8.80 16.48 -14.02
C GLY A 468 -7.40 15.86 -14.11
N THR A 469 -7.29 14.62 -14.59
CA THR A 469 -6.00 13.92 -14.77
C THR A 469 -5.20 14.52 -15.92
N ILE A 470 -5.84 14.86 -17.04
CA ILE A 470 -5.19 15.54 -18.17
C ILE A 470 -4.71 16.93 -17.74
N LEU A 471 -5.52 17.68 -16.98
CA LEU A 471 -5.13 18.97 -16.42
C LEU A 471 -3.98 18.83 -15.40
N CYS A 472 -4.01 17.79 -14.56
CA CYS A 472 -2.91 17.45 -13.67
C CYS A 472 -1.62 17.23 -14.46
N TRP A 473 -1.69 16.47 -15.54
CA TRP A 473 -0.54 16.19 -16.39
C TRP A 473 0.04 17.48 -17.01
N LEU A 474 -0.80 18.33 -17.60
CA LEU A 474 -0.36 19.62 -18.14
C LEU A 474 0.24 20.53 -17.06
N PHE A 475 -0.38 20.58 -15.88
CA PHE A 475 0.09 21.34 -14.74
C PHE A 475 1.47 20.84 -14.25
N LEU A 476 1.65 19.53 -14.15
CA LEU A 476 2.93 18.93 -13.74
C LEU A 476 4.04 19.20 -14.75
N LEU A 477 3.75 19.13 -16.05
CA LEU A 477 4.71 19.51 -17.08
C LEU A 477 5.13 20.99 -16.96
N TRP A 478 4.19 21.87 -16.61
CA TRP A 478 4.46 23.30 -16.45
C TRP A 478 5.25 23.64 -15.18
N VAL A 479 4.93 23.03 -14.03
CA VAL A 479 5.56 23.37 -12.74
C VAL A 479 6.88 22.65 -12.51
N MET A 480 6.96 21.37 -12.89
CA MET A 480 8.13 20.54 -12.62
C MET A 480 9.11 20.49 -13.77
N ASP A 481 8.68 20.70 -15.02
CA ASP A 481 9.51 20.69 -16.23
C ASP A 481 10.46 19.46 -16.34
N PRO A 482 9.91 18.24 -16.53
CA PRO A 482 10.67 17.00 -16.46
C PRO A 482 11.46 16.68 -17.75
N GLN A 483 12.38 17.55 -18.15
CA GLN A 483 13.18 17.43 -19.39
C GLN A 483 14.40 16.51 -19.27
N ASP A 484 14.70 16.01 -18.08
CA ASP A 484 15.87 15.17 -17.79
C ASP A 484 15.76 13.75 -18.35
N ALA A 485 14.56 13.31 -18.76
CA ALA A 485 14.34 12.04 -19.43
C ALA A 485 14.17 12.21 -20.95
N THR A 486 15.06 11.62 -21.74
CA THR A 486 14.96 11.59 -23.23
C THR A 486 14.39 10.27 -23.75
N TYR A 487 14.57 9.18 -23.02
CA TYR A 487 14.00 7.86 -23.34
C TYR A 487 13.62 7.11 -22.06
N ILE A 488 12.66 6.20 -22.17
CA ILE A 488 12.27 5.31 -21.06
C ILE A 488 13.09 4.00 -21.14
N PRO A 489 13.89 3.66 -20.11
CA PRO A 489 14.61 2.39 -20.02
C PRO A 489 13.64 1.20 -20.10
N GLN A 490 14.04 0.09 -20.73
CA GLN A 490 13.16 -1.08 -20.90
C GLN A 490 12.90 -1.80 -19.57
N ILE A 491 11.63 -2.13 -19.30
CA ILE A 491 11.30 -2.97 -18.18
C ILE A 491 11.73 -4.38 -18.58
N VAL A 492 12.63 -4.98 -17.82
CA VAL A 492 13.01 -6.39 -17.99
C VAL A 492 11.89 -7.27 -17.43
N TYR A 493 10.73 -7.26 -18.09
CA TYR A 493 9.73 -8.33 -17.96
C TYR A 493 9.75 -9.09 -19.28
N ASP A 494 10.72 -10.00 -19.39
CA ASP A 494 10.75 -10.99 -20.45
C ASP A 494 9.79 -12.12 -20.09
N GLN A 495 8.48 -11.84 -20.17
CA GLN A 495 7.51 -12.90 -20.31
C GLN A 495 6.55 -12.54 -21.43
N LYS A 496 6.65 -13.30 -22.53
CA LYS A 496 5.55 -13.52 -23.46
C LYS A 496 4.44 -14.29 -22.73
N GLN A 497 3.83 -13.71 -21.70
CA GLN A 497 2.69 -14.34 -21.06
C GLN A 497 1.55 -14.36 -22.08
N LYS A 498 1.21 -15.54 -22.61
CA LYS A 498 0.08 -15.69 -23.54
C LYS A 498 -1.20 -15.42 -22.76
N ILE A 499 -2.13 -14.66 -23.37
CA ILE A 499 -3.47 -14.45 -22.80
C ILE A 499 -4.10 -15.84 -22.64
N SER A 500 -4.38 -16.23 -21.40
CA SER A 500 -5.02 -17.51 -21.08
C SER A 500 -6.54 -17.38 -21.20
N SER A 501 -7.24 -18.51 -21.37
CA SER A 501 -8.70 -18.56 -21.28
C SER A 501 -9.21 -17.97 -19.96
N LEU A 502 -8.43 -18.11 -18.88
CA LEU A 502 -8.74 -17.50 -17.57
C LEU A 502 -8.85 -15.97 -17.65
N HIS A 503 -7.90 -15.30 -18.34
CA HIS A 503 -7.92 -13.84 -18.51
C HIS A 503 -9.18 -13.39 -19.23
N VAL A 504 -9.58 -14.11 -20.28
CA VAL A 504 -10.79 -13.78 -21.06
C VAL A 504 -12.05 -13.92 -20.21
N VAL A 505 -12.15 -14.98 -19.41
CA VAL A 505 -13.31 -15.20 -18.50
C VAL A 505 -13.37 -14.13 -17.42
N VAL A 506 -12.24 -13.78 -16.78
CA VAL A 506 -12.19 -12.74 -15.75
C VAL A 506 -12.63 -11.40 -16.32
N VAL A 507 -12.08 -11.00 -17.46
CA VAL A 507 -12.42 -9.73 -18.10
C VAL A 507 -13.89 -9.73 -18.56
N SER A 508 -14.37 -10.80 -19.17
CA SER A 508 -15.76 -10.87 -19.64
C SER A 508 -16.78 -10.82 -18.51
N MET A 509 -16.56 -11.57 -17.42
CA MET A 509 -17.44 -11.56 -16.24
C MET A 509 -17.40 -10.22 -15.50
N THR A 510 -16.24 -9.59 -15.45
CA THR A 510 -16.11 -8.25 -14.87
C THR A 510 -16.89 -7.22 -15.69
N LEU A 511 -16.73 -7.22 -17.02
CA LEU A 511 -17.47 -6.32 -17.91
C LEU A 511 -18.98 -6.55 -17.83
N LEU A 512 -19.41 -7.82 -17.74
CA LEU A 512 -20.82 -8.16 -17.54
C LEU A 512 -21.36 -7.59 -16.20
N THR A 513 -20.60 -7.73 -15.12
CA THR A 513 -21.00 -7.21 -13.80
C THR A 513 -21.11 -5.69 -13.81
N ILE A 514 -20.15 -4.99 -14.42
CA ILE A 514 -20.18 -3.54 -14.59
C ILE A 514 -21.39 -3.11 -15.43
N PHE A 515 -21.67 -3.82 -16.52
CA PHE A 515 -22.82 -3.55 -17.37
C PHE A 515 -24.15 -3.70 -16.61
N LEU A 516 -24.27 -4.75 -15.78
CA LEU A 516 -25.43 -4.98 -14.92
C LEU A 516 -25.59 -3.90 -13.84
N TRP A 517 -24.50 -3.45 -13.22
CA TRP A 517 -24.54 -2.31 -12.28
C TRP A 517 -24.95 -1.01 -12.95
N ALA A 518 -24.43 -0.73 -14.16
CA ALA A 518 -24.76 0.48 -14.91
C ALA A 518 -26.21 0.47 -15.40
N SER A 519 -26.74 -0.70 -15.79
CA SER A 519 -28.11 -0.87 -16.29
C SER A 519 -29.12 -1.20 -15.19
N PHE A 520 -28.75 -1.05 -13.91
CA PHE A 520 -29.56 -1.47 -12.77
C PHE A 520 -30.93 -0.80 -12.71
N SER A 521 -31.08 0.44 -13.21
CA SER A 521 -32.38 1.12 -13.25
C SER A 521 -33.44 0.31 -13.99
N VAL A 522 -33.05 -0.40 -15.06
CA VAL A 522 -33.95 -1.25 -15.87
C VAL A 522 -34.09 -2.64 -15.27
N THR A 523 -33.03 -3.18 -14.65
CA THR A 523 -32.99 -4.56 -14.14
C THR A 523 -33.38 -4.68 -12.66
N SER A 524 -33.67 -3.56 -12.00
CA SER A 524 -34.06 -3.46 -10.59
C SER A 524 -35.23 -4.37 -10.22
N ALA A 525 -36.23 -4.50 -11.09
CA ALA A 525 -37.39 -5.38 -10.87
C ALA A 525 -37.03 -6.87 -10.81
N THR A 526 -35.91 -7.28 -11.44
CA THR A 526 -35.48 -8.68 -11.47
C THR A 526 -34.47 -8.99 -10.36
N PHE A 527 -33.47 -8.12 -10.18
CA PHE A 527 -32.38 -8.38 -9.23
C PHE A 527 -32.64 -7.80 -7.83
N GLY A 528 -33.56 -6.85 -7.69
CA GLY A 528 -33.89 -6.19 -6.42
C GLY A 528 -32.84 -5.17 -5.96
N ASP A 529 -31.56 -5.57 -5.93
CA ASP A 529 -30.47 -4.77 -5.34
C ASP A 529 -29.09 -5.02 -6.00
N LEU A 530 -28.23 -3.99 -6.01
CA LEU A 530 -26.87 -4.06 -6.57
C LEU A 530 -25.94 -5.04 -5.84
N GLY A 531 -26.16 -5.24 -4.54
CA GLY A 531 -25.47 -6.23 -3.72
C GLY A 531 -25.77 -7.66 -4.16
N ILE A 532 -26.97 -7.94 -4.66
CA ILE A 532 -27.33 -9.27 -5.18
C ILE A 532 -26.54 -9.61 -6.43
N ILE A 533 -26.41 -8.65 -7.37
CA ILE A 533 -25.56 -8.80 -8.56
C ILE A 533 -24.11 -9.09 -8.16
N SER A 534 -23.62 -8.41 -7.13
CA SER A 534 -22.28 -8.60 -6.58
C SER A 534 -22.10 -9.98 -5.94
N MET A 535 -23.08 -10.46 -5.20
CA MET A 535 -23.09 -11.83 -4.65
C MET A 535 -23.09 -12.89 -5.74
N MET A 536 -23.82 -12.69 -6.83
CA MET A 536 -23.81 -13.61 -7.97
C MET A 536 -22.42 -13.69 -8.61
N PHE A 537 -21.77 -12.55 -8.83
CA PHE A 537 -20.39 -12.51 -9.33
C PHE A 537 -19.44 -13.24 -8.38
N MET A 538 -19.54 -12.98 -7.07
CA MET A 538 -18.75 -13.68 -6.05
C MET A 538 -19.00 -15.19 -6.08
N PHE A 539 -20.25 -15.63 -6.15
CA PHE A 539 -20.61 -17.04 -6.23
C PHE A 539 -19.97 -17.70 -7.45
N ILE A 540 -20.00 -17.05 -8.62
CA ILE A 540 -19.35 -17.58 -9.82
C ILE A 540 -17.83 -17.65 -9.63
N MET A 541 -17.19 -16.57 -9.18
CA MET A 541 -15.74 -16.48 -9.08
C MET A 541 -15.14 -17.42 -8.01
N PHE A 542 -15.75 -17.49 -6.83
CA PHE A 542 -15.29 -18.36 -5.75
C PHE A 542 -15.82 -19.79 -5.92
N GLY A 543 -17.05 -19.97 -6.39
CA GLY A 543 -17.66 -21.29 -6.58
C GLY A 543 -17.03 -22.12 -7.70
N THR A 544 -16.50 -21.47 -8.75
CA THR A 544 -15.72 -22.15 -9.80
C THR A 544 -14.27 -22.41 -9.40
N GLY A 545 -13.81 -21.90 -8.26
CA GLY A 545 -12.41 -21.99 -7.82
C GLY A 545 -11.45 -21.03 -8.52
N MET A 546 -11.95 -20.10 -9.36
CA MET A 546 -11.13 -19.06 -9.98
C MET A 546 -10.50 -18.14 -8.92
N LEU A 547 -11.27 -17.79 -7.90
CA LEU A 547 -10.79 -17.17 -6.67
C LEU A 547 -10.82 -18.18 -5.51
N SER A 548 -9.82 -18.10 -4.65
CA SER A 548 -9.59 -18.99 -3.52
C SER A 548 -10.03 -18.34 -2.19
N GLN A 549 -10.08 -19.13 -1.11
CA GLN A 549 -10.30 -18.60 0.23
C GLN A 549 -9.25 -17.53 0.63
N PHE A 550 -8.01 -17.66 0.14
CA PHE A 550 -6.98 -16.66 0.40
C PHE A 550 -7.35 -15.29 -0.21
N ASP A 551 -7.89 -15.30 -1.43
CA ASP A 551 -8.35 -14.08 -2.10
C ASP A 551 -9.50 -13.42 -1.32
N PHE A 552 -10.41 -14.22 -0.76
CA PHE A 552 -11.48 -13.72 0.12
C PHE A 552 -10.93 -13.13 1.44
N ASN A 553 -9.94 -13.79 2.04
CA ASN A 553 -9.28 -13.30 3.26
C ASN A 553 -8.45 -12.03 3.00
N SER A 554 -8.04 -11.79 1.76
CA SER A 554 -7.29 -10.58 1.35
C SER A 554 -8.14 -9.31 1.30
N PHE A 555 -9.48 -9.43 1.43
CA PHE A 555 -10.37 -8.29 1.44
C PHE A 555 -10.05 -7.31 2.57
N SER A 556 -10.33 -6.04 2.33
CA SER A 556 -10.15 -4.99 3.34
C SER A 556 -11.30 -5.01 4.36
N TRP A 557 -11.38 -6.07 5.17
CA TRP A 557 -12.41 -6.27 6.21
C TRP A 557 -12.53 -5.08 7.16
N HIS A 558 -11.41 -4.45 7.48
CA HIS A 558 -11.36 -3.26 8.31
C HIS A 558 -12.13 -2.07 7.71
N ILE A 559 -12.25 -1.94 6.37
CA ILE A 559 -13.07 -0.92 5.69
C ILE A 559 -14.55 -1.31 5.74
N LEU A 560 -14.87 -2.60 5.55
CA LEU A 560 -16.26 -3.09 5.62
C LEU A 560 -16.87 -2.82 7.00
N PHE A 561 -16.15 -3.15 8.08
CA PHE A 561 -16.61 -2.86 9.45
C PHE A 561 -16.62 -1.36 9.78
N LEU A 562 -15.76 -0.57 9.15
CA LEU A 562 -15.75 0.88 9.29
C LEU A 562 -17.02 1.51 8.70
N ILE A 563 -17.48 1.02 7.53
CA ILE A 563 -18.73 1.46 6.91
C ILE A 563 -19.92 1.08 7.80
N GLY A 564 -19.94 -0.16 8.33
CA GLY A 564 -20.95 -0.59 9.29
C GLY A 564 -20.99 0.29 10.55
N GLY A 565 -19.84 0.58 11.16
CA GLY A 565 -19.74 1.47 12.32
C GLY A 565 -20.14 2.91 12.00
N GLY A 566 -19.74 3.44 10.83
CA GLY A 566 -20.16 4.76 10.35
C GLY A 566 -21.66 4.84 10.09
N ASN A 567 -22.27 3.75 9.62
CA ASN A 567 -23.71 3.67 9.45
C ASN A 567 -24.46 3.77 10.75
N VAL A 568 -23.99 3.05 11.77
CA VAL A 568 -24.54 3.10 13.12
C VAL A 568 -24.35 4.50 13.73
N LEU A 569 -23.17 5.11 13.55
CA LEU A 569 -22.90 6.47 14.03
C LEU A 569 -23.86 7.49 13.40
N GLY A 570 -24.06 7.42 12.08
CA GLY A 570 -24.97 8.32 11.37
C GLY A 570 -26.42 8.19 11.84
N ASP A 571 -26.91 6.96 12.00
CA ASP A 571 -28.27 6.70 12.51
C ASP A 571 -28.45 7.21 13.95
N ALA A 572 -27.44 7.01 14.80
CA ALA A 572 -27.44 7.50 16.18
C ALA A 572 -27.48 9.04 16.25
N VAL A 573 -26.66 9.72 15.46
CA VAL A 573 -26.63 11.19 15.41
C VAL A 573 -27.94 11.78 14.85
N GLN A 574 -28.55 11.11 13.86
CA GLN A 574 -29.85 11.52 13.31
C GLN A 574 -30.99 11.31 14.31
N ARG A 575 -31.11 10.11 14.90
CA ARG A 575 -32.22 9.74 15.79
C ARG A 575 -32.13 10.35 17.18
N SER A 576 -30.94 10.77 17.61
CA SER A 576 -30.76 11.47 18.88
C SER A 576 -31.32 12.90 18.88
N GLY A 577 -31.61 13.50 17.71
CA GLY A 577 -32.00 14.91 17.58
C GLY A 577 -30.82 15.91 17.65
N LEU A 578 -29.63 15.45 18.03
CA LEU A 578 -28.42 16.28 18.19
C LEU A 578 -28.10 17.09 16.93
N LEU A 579 -28.32 16.47 15.78
CA LEU A 579 -27.98 17.06 14.49
C LEU A 579 -28.88 18.21 14.06
N GLY A 580 -30.16 18.18 14.47
CA GLY A 580 -31.06 19.32 14.30
C GLY A 580 -30.51 20.55 15.03
N THR A 581 -30.01 20.35 16.24
CA THR A 581 -29.42 21.42 17.07
C THR A 581 -28.11 21.97 16.48
N LEU A 582 -27.21 21.10 16.00
CA LEU A 582 -25.94 21.54 15.37
C LEU A 582 -26.16 22.26 14.03
N SER A 583 -27.06 21.73 13.20
CA SER A 583 -27.28 22.28 11.85
C SER A 583 -27.85 23.71 11.88
N GLN A 584 -28.79 24.01 12.78
CA GLN A 584 -29.35 25.37 12.95
C GLN A 584 -28.24 26.40 13.22
N SER A 585 -27.27 26.07 14.08
CA SER A 585 -26.16 26.97 14.43
C SER A 585 -25.21 27.26 13.26
N VAL A 586 -24.93 26.26 12.41
CA VAL A 586 -24.01 26.40 11.28
C VAL A 586 -24.69 27.05 10.06
N ILE A 587 -25.99 26.81 9.88
CA ILE A 587 -26.76 27.37 8.76
C ILE A 587 -26.87 28.89 8.87
N HIS A 588 -26.94 29.44 10.09
CA HIS A 588 -26.86 30.89 10.29
C HIS A 588 -25.51 31.51 9.87
N ALA A 589 -24.42 30.72 9.82
CA ALA A 589 -23.11 31.17 9.37
C ALA A 589 -22.89 30.98 7.85
N LEU A 590 -23.74 30.22 7.18
CA LEU A 590 -23.65 29.99 5.74
C LEU A 590 -24.37 31.10 4.95
N PRO A 591 -23.87 31.45 3.76
CA PRO A 591 -24.56 32.39 2.88
C PRO A 591 -25.95 31.84 2.49
N SER A 592 -27.01 32.60 2.79
CA SER A 592 -28.38 32.23 2.42
C SER A 592 -28.64 32.48 0.93
N GLY A 593 -29.17 31.48 0.22
CA GLY A 593 -29.93 31.68 -1.03
C GLY A 593 -29.40 31.02 -2.31
N ASN A 594 -28.15 30.54 -2.36
CA ASN A 594 -27.62 29.87 -3.56
C ASN A 594 -26.86 28.57 -3.23
N VAL A 595 -27.39 27.43 -3.71
CA VAL A 595 -26.81 26.07 -3.56
C VAL A 595 -25.35 26.04 -4.00
N TRP A 596 -24.99 26.77 -5.05
CA TRP A 596 -23.63 26.86 -5.55
C TRP A 596 -22.69 27.53 -4.54
N MET A 597 -23.09 28.65 -3.95
CA MET A 597 -22.27 29.37 -2.95
C MET A 597 -22.06 28.54 -1.68
N VAL A 598 -23.09 27.80 -1.25
CA VAL A 598 -22.95 26.88 -0.12
C VAL A 598 -22.02 25.73 -0.47
N THR A 599 -22.15 25.16 -1.68
CA THR A 599 -21.26 24.10 -2.17
C THR A 599 -19.81 24.57 -2.20
N VAL A 600 -19.52 25.78 -2.70
CA VAL A 600 -18.17 26.36 -2.71
C VAL A 600 -17.63 26.50 -1.29
N SER A 601 -18.43 27.05 -0.37
CA SER A 601 -18.03 27.27 1.02
C SER A 601 -17.72 25.96 1.74
N LEU A 602 -18.56 24.94 1.54
CA LEU A 602 -18.36 23.61 2.11
C LEU A 602 -17.13 22.92 1.51
N CYS A 603 -16.95 22.96 0.19
CA CYS A 603 -15.76 22.39 -0.47
C CYS A 603 -14.46 23.05 0.02
N SER A 604 -14.45 24.37 0.21
CA SER A 604 -13.29 25.10 0.77
C SER A 604 -12.95 24.61 2.17
N LEU A 605 -13.95 24.53 3.04
CA LEU A 605 -13.78 24.04 4.41
C LEU A 605 -13.26 22.60 4.42
N VAL A 606 -13.87 21.74 3.62
CA VAL A 606 -13.54 20.32 3.51
C VAL A 606 -12.10 20.11 3.03
N ILE A 607 -11.66 20.79 1.97
CA ILE A 607 -10.28 20.66 1.47
C ILE A 607 -9.25 21.15 2.50
N CYS A 608 -9.55 22.26 3.18
CA CYS A 608 -8.68 22.79 4.22
C CYS A 608 -8.52 21.79 5.37
N LEU A 609 -9.63 21.29 5.93
CA LEU A 609 -9.61 20.34 7.04
C LEU A 609 -8.99 18.99 6.64
N THR A 610 -9.34 18.49 5.45
CA THR A 610 -8.84 17.20 4.93
C THR A 610 -7.36 17.26 4.55
N THR A 611 -6.76 18.44 4.43
CA THR A 611 -5.30 18.53 4.20
C THR A 611 -4.50 18.02 5.42
N PHE A 612 -5.02 18.23 6.63
CA PHE A 612 -4.33 17.88 7.88
C PHE A 612 -4.69 16.51 8.44
N VAL A 613 -5.68 15.85 7.84
CA VAL A 613 -6.26 14.59 8.31
C VAL A 613 -6.36 13.62 7.15
N SER A 614 -6.35 12.30 7.39
CA SER A 614 -6.50 11.35 6.30
C SER A 614 -7.88 11.45 5.64
N HIS A 615 -7.96 11.22 4.32
CA HIS A 615 -9.23 11.21 3.56
C HIS A 615 -10.28 10.32 4.21
N THR A 616 -9.86 9.14 4.69
CA THR A 616 -10.68 8.17 5.42
C THR A 616 -11.32 8.81 6.64
N VAL A 617 -10.53 9.41 7.54
CA VAL A 617 -11.03 10.03 8.76
C VAL A 617 -11.91 11.24 8.46
N ALA A 618 -11.48 12.10 7.54
CA ALA A 618 -12.25 13.28 7.14
C ALA A 618 -13.64 12.90 6.62
N SER A 619 -13.75 11.84 5.82
CA SER A 619 -15.03 11.37 5.27
C SER A 619 -16.02 10.92 6.33
N ILE A 620 -15.57 10.24 7.38
CA ILE A 620 -16.46 9.74 8.42
C ILE A 620 -16.96 10.87 9.31
N ILE A 621 -16.14 11.90 9.53
CA ILE A 621 -16.49 13.05 10.38
C ILE A 621 -17.36 14.05 9.60
N LEU A 622 -16.93 14.42 8.39
CA LEU A 622 -17.49 15.57 7.67
C LEU A 622 -18.75 15.21 6.89
N LEU A 623 -18.82 14.03 6.25
CA LEU A 623 -19.95 13.70 5.37
C LEU A 623 -21.31 13.63 6.09
N PRO A 624 -21.47 13.03 7.29
CA PRO A 624 -22.75 13.05 7.99
C PRO A 624 -23.26 14.46 8.27
N ILE A 625 -22.35 15.37 8.64
CA ILE A 625 -22.67 16.77 8.93
C ILE A 625 -23.10 17.48 7.65
N ILE A 626 -22.34 17.29 6.57
CA ILE A 626 -22.61 17.91 5.26
C ILE A 626 -23.95 17.46 4.69
N VAL A 627 -24.27 16.17 4.74
CA VAL A 627 -25.56 15.63 4.24
C VAL A 627 -26.73 16.34 4.88
N GLN A 628 -26.65 16.56 6.18
CA GLN A 628 -27.78 17.05 6.96
C GLN A 628 -27.94 18.56 6.85
N MET A 629 -26.82 19.28 6.74
CA MET A 629 -26.86 20.69 6.30
C MET A 629 -27.46 20.80 4.89
N ALA A 630 -27.14 19.86 4.01
CA ALA A 630 -27.57 19.91 2.63
C ALA A 630 -29.05 19.57 2.41
N ILE A 631 -29.65 18.75 3.30
CA ILE A 631 -31.09 18.48 3.30
C ILE A 631 -31.88 19.77 3.56
N GLN A 632 -31.41 20.62 4.49
CA GLN A 632 -32.08 21.89 4.78
C GLN A 632 -32.01 22.90 3.63
N ILE A 633 -31.04 22.74 2.72
CA ILE A 633 -30.90 23.55 1.51
C ILE A 633 -31.84 23.05 0.39
N GLY A 634 -32.40 21.84 0.52
CA GLY A 634 -33.34 21.24 -0.44
C GLY A 634 -32.70 20.41 -1.55
N HIS A 635 -31.37 20.50 -1.75
CA HIS A 635 -30.65 19.81 -2.81
C HIS A 635 -29.42 19.05 -2.29
N PRO A 636 -29.60 18.00 -1.44
CA PRO A 636 -28.49 17.42 -0.69
C PRO A 636 -27.45 16.69 -1.53
N HIS A 637 -27.85 16.08 -2.66
CA HIS A 637 -26.95 15.35 -3.54
C HIS A 637 -25.80 16.21 -4.08
N ILE A 638 -26.06 17.49 -4.37
CA ILE A 638 -25.07 18.38 -4.99
C ILE A 638 -23.86 18.64 -4.06
N PRO A 639 -24.03 19.29 -2.89
CA PRO A 639 -22.90 19.58 -2.01
C PRO A 639 -22.30 18.31 -1.40
N VAL A 640 -23.08 17.24 -1.17
CA VAL A 640 -22.54 15.98 -0.61
C VAL A 640 -21.58 15.31 -1.59
N ILE A 641 -21.97 15.14 -2.86
CA ILE A 641 -21.11 14.54 -3.88
C ILE A 641 -19.89 15.44 -4.10
N CYS A 642 -20.08 16.76 -4.25
CA CYS A 642 -18.98 17.70 -4.38
C CYS A 642 -17.99 17.62 -3.22
N CYS A 643 -18.47 17.55 -1.98
CA CYS A 643 -17.61 17.43 -0.81
C CYS A 643 -16.90 16.07 -0.75
N ALA A 644 -17.55 14.97 -1.12
CA ALA A 644 -16.92 13.65 -1.19
C ALA A 644 -15.75 13.63 -2.21
N LEU A 645 -15.95 14.27 -3.36
CA LEU A 645 -14.89 14.50 -4.35
C LEU A 645 -13.80 15.43 -3.79
N ALA A 646 -14.18 16.48 -3.06
CA ALA A 646 -13.26 17.45 -2.46
C ALA A 646 -12.36 16.83 -1.39
N ILE A 647 -12.87 15.90 -0.58
CA ILE A 647 -12.07 15.10 0.37
C ILE A 647 -10.96 14.37 -0.38
N SER A 648 -11.32 13.68 -1.47
CA SER A 648 -10.35 12.95 -2.31
C SER A 648 -9.35 13.90 -3.00
N ALA A 649 -9.72 15.16 -3.18
CA ALA A 649 -8.92 16.17 -3.87
C ALA A 649 -7.93 16.91 -2.94
N ALA A 650 -7.93 16.61 -1.64
CA ALA A 650 -6.99 17.19 -0.68
C ALA A 650 -5.61 16.50 -0.78
N MET A 651 -4.79 16.93 -1.74
CA MET A 651 -3.53 16.29 -2.12
C MET A 651 -2.27 17.06 -1.65
N ALA A 652 -2.44 18.08 -0.82
CA ALA A 652 -1.36 18.99 -0.41
C ALA A 652 -0.27 18.36 0.44
N LEU A 653 -0.62 17.46 1.37
CA LEU A 653 0.35 16.81 2.25
C LEU A 653 0.52 15.33 1.89
N PRO A 654 1.70 14.73 2.11
CA PRO A 654 1.90 13.31 1.87
C PRO A 654 1.04 12.41 2.75
N PHE A 655 0.71 12.88 3.96
CA PHE A 655 -0.01 12.11 4.96
C PHE A 655 -1.54 12.17 4.79
N SER A 656 -2.06 13.05 3.92
CA SER A 656 -3.51 13.18 3.71
C SER A 656 -4.09 11.98 2.97
N SER A 657 -3.30 11.33 2.11
CA SER A 657 -3.76 10.18 1.33
C SER A 657 -2.69 9.11 1.17
N PHE A 658 -3.15 7.87 0.99
CA PHE A 658 -2.25 6.73 0.80
C PHE A 658 -1.45 6.79 -0.52
N PRO A 659 -2.01 7.21 -1.68
CA PRO A 659 -1.22 7.42 -2.88
C PRO A 659 -0.03 8.35 -2.65
N ASN A 660 -0.25 9.44 -1.91
CA ASN A 660 0.79 10.43 -1.66
C ASN A 660 1.91 9.86 -0.78
N ILE A 661 1.58 9.19 0.33
CA ILE A 661 2.60 8.58 1.20
C ILE A 661 3.31 7.42 0.50
N ASN A 662 2.62 6.62 -0.30
CA ASN A 662 3.21 5.51 -1.04
C ASN A 662 4.29 6.02 -2.01
N SER A 663 4.00 7.08 -2.77
CA SER A 663 4.99 7.72 -3.65
C SER A 663 6.13 8.37 -2.86
N LEU A 664 5.87 9.00 -1.70
CA LEU A 664 6.91 9.56 -0.84
C LEU A 664 7.89 8.49 -0.31
N LEU A 665 7.39 7.30 -0.01
CA LEU A 665 8.17 6.20 0.57
C LEU A 665 9.04 5.45 -0.44
N VAL A 666 9.00 5.82 -1.73
CA VAL A 666 9.84 5.20 -2.76
C VAL A 666 11.30 5.60 -2.56
N LEU A 667 12.16 4.60 -2.45
CA LEU A 667 13.59 4.74 -2.17
C LEU A 667 14.45 4.25 -3.35
N ASP A 668 15.58 4.91 -3.58
CA ASP A 668 16.59 4.48 -4.55
C ASP A 668 17.41 3.26 -4.06
N ASP A 669 18.38 2.81 -4.86
CA ASP A 669 19.26 1.68 -4.50
C ASP A 669 20.25 2.00 -3.35
N HIS A 670 20.44 3.28 -3.06
CA HIS A 670 21.14 3.78 -1.87
C HIS A 670 20.18 3.94 -0.67
N GLY A 671 18.89 3.67 -0.91
CA GLY A 671 17.67 4.23 -0.35
C GLY A 671 17.79 5.54 0.39
N GLN A 672 18.12 6.56 -0.40
CA GLN A 672 17.59 7.90 -0.29
C GLN A 672 16.18 7.95 -0.89
N PRO A 673 15.29 8.82 -0.37
CA PRO A 673 13.97 9.04 -0.96
C PRO A 673 14.08 9.82 -2.27
N TYR A 674 13.24 9.48 -3.25
CA TYR A 674 13.13 10.27 -4.50
C TYR A 674 12.34 11.57 -4.29
N LEU A 675 11.38 11.57 -3.37
CA LEU A 675 10.50 12.69 -3.08
C LEU A 675 10.71 13.20 -1.65
N GLU A 676 10.58 14.51 -1.49
CA GLU A 676 10.52 15.17 -0.19
C GLU A 676 9.12 15.74 0.07
N VAL A 677 8.80 16.01 1.33
CA VAL A 677 7.51 16.60 1.73
C VAL A 677 7.28 17.96 1.06
N LYS A 678 8.35 18.73 0.83
CA LYS A 678 8.28 20.04 0.16
C LYS A 678 7.79 19.94 -1.29
N ASP A 679 8.09 18.84 -1.98
CA ASP A 679 7.69 18.61 -3.36
C ASP A 679 6.16 18.45 -3.44
N PHE A 680 5.59 17.67 -2.51
CA PHE A 680 4.15 17.54 -2.33
C PHE A 680 3.48 18.85 -1.93
N LEU A 681 4.07 19.61 -1.00
CA LEU A 681 3.46 20.86 -0.56
C LEU A 681 3.36 21.88 -1.70
N ARG A 682 4.43 22.04 -2.48
CA ARG A 682 4.49 23.01 -3.60
C ARG A 682 3.47 22.69 -4.69
N VAL A 683 3.40 21.42 -5.09
CA VAL A 683 2.56 20.98 -6.21
C VAL A 683 1.13 20.70 -5.75
N GLY A 684 0.99 20.03 -4.60
CA GLY A 684 -0.27 19.55 -4.06
C GLY A 684 -1.19 20.64 -3.54
N VAL A 685 -0.70 21.71 -2.90
CA VAL A 685 -1.56 22.84 -2.49
C VAL A 685 -2.21 23.48 -3.72
N THR A 686 -1.39 23.83 -4.71
CA THR A 686 -1.84 24.45 -5.95
C THR A 686 -2.83 23.54 -6.69
N PHE A 687 -2.51 22.26 -6.84
CA PHE A 687 -3.38 21.32 -7.54
C PHE A 687 -4.67 20.99 -6.76
N SER A 688 -4.64 21.01 -5.43
CA SER A 688 -5.86 20.87 -4.61
C SER A 688 -6.82 22.04 -4.84
N LEU A 689 -6.30 23.27 -5.00
CA LEU A 689 -7.11 24.45 -5.33
C LEU A 689 -7.66 24.37 -6.77
N ILE A 690 -6.84 23.92 -7.73
CA ILE A 690 -7.30 23.68 -9.12
C ILE A 690 -8.41 22.61 -9.12
N SER A 691 -8.21 21.51 -8.39
CA SER A 691 -9.20 20.44 -8.26
C SER A 691 -10.48 20.95 -7.60
N MET A 692 -10.38 21.79 -6.57
CA MET A 692 -11.54 22.45 -5.97
C MET A 692 -12.31 23.27 -7.00
N ALA A 693 -11.61 24.11 -7.76
CA ALA A 693 -12.22 24.94 -8.80
C ALA A 693 -12.93 24.08 -9.85
N LEU A 694 -12.33 22.97 -10.26
CA LEU A 694 -12.95 22.00 -11.18
C LEU A 694 -14.19 21.32 -10.57
N ILE A 695 -14.15 20.96 -9.28
CA ILE A 695 -15.30 20.34 -8.59
C ILE A 695 -16.48 21.31 -8.55
N VAL A 696 -16.26 22.56 -8.15
CA VAL A 696 -17.35 23.55 -8.00
C VAL A 696 -17.84 24.13 -9.33
N THR A 697 -17.15 23.84 -10.44
CA THR A 697 -17.55 24.25 -11.80
C THR A 697 -18.01 23.06 -12.62
N LEU A 698 -17.08 22.28 -13.17
CA LEU A 698 -17.35 21.11 -14.00
C LEU A 698 -18.07 20.01 -13.21
N GLY A 699 -17.62 19.71 -12.00
CA GLY A 699 -18.26 18.71 -11.14
C GLY A 699 -19.71 19.08 -10.83
N TYR A 700 -19.94 20.30 -10.35
CA TYR A 700 -21.28 20.85 -10.11
C TYR A 700 -22.15 20.79 -11.37
N GLY A 701 -21.62 21.24 -12.51
CA GLY A 701 -22.34 21.22 -13.79
C GLY A 701 -22.73 19.81 -14.24
N LEU A 702 -21.82 18.83 -14.11
CA LEU A 702 -22.10 17.43 -14.43
C LEU A 702 -23.12 16.81 -13.48
N ILE A 703 -23.05 17.14 -12.18
CA ILE A 703 -24.03 16.68 -11.20
C ILE A 703 -25.43 17.18 -11.55
N VAL A 704 -25.55 18.49 -11.82
CA VAL A 704 -26.82 19.10 -12.22
C VAL A 704 -27.31 18.54 -13.56
N LEU A 705 -26.41 18.25 -14.51
CA LEU A 705 -26.77 17.69 -15.81
C LEU A 705 -27.33 16.26 -15.70
N VAL A 706 -26.73 15.42 -14.85
CA VAL A 706 -27.07 13.99 -14.74
C VAL A 706 -28.22 13.76 -13.76
N LEU A 707 -28.25 14.47 -12.63
CA LEU A 707 -29.21 14.26 -11.54
C LEU A 707 -30.30 15.34 -11.47
N GLY A 708 -30.13 16.46 -12.18
CA GLY A 708 -31.02 17.62 -12.06
C GLY A 708 -30.86 18.35 -10.71
N TYR A 709 -31.59 19.46 -10.56
CA TYR A 709 -31.75 20.11 -9.26
C TYR A 709 -32.71 19.33 -8.36
N ASN A 710 -33.79 18.79 -8.92
CA ASN A 710 -34.77 18.01 -8.16
C ASN A 710 -34.53 16.52 -8.43
N ILE A 711 -33.80 15.86 -7.53
CA ILE A 711 -34.00 14.43 -7.35
C ILE A 711 -35.29 14.34 -6.53
N ASP A 712 -36.36 13.85 -7.14
CA ASP A 712 -37.55 13.52 -6.38
C ASP A 712 -37.14 12.50 -5.31
N PRO A 713 -37.39 12.75 -4.01
CA PRO A 713 -37.15 11.74 -3.01
C PRO A 713 -37.91 10.51 -3.46
N THR A 714 -37.20 9.40 -3.69
CA THR A 714 -37.87 8.13 -3.98
C THR A 714 -38.87 7.94 -2.86
N PRO A 715 -40.17 7.75 -3.14
CA PRO A 715 -41.14 7.52 -2.09
C PRO A 715 -40.62 6.30 -1.35
N ILE A 716 -40.10 6.53 -0.13
CA ILE A 716 -39.86 5.47 0.80
C ILE A 716 -41.26 4.87 0.90
N MET A 717 -41.45 3.69 0.33
CA MET A 717 -42.58 2.85 0.66
C MET A 717 -42.42 2.63 2.16
N VAL A 718 -43.05 3.51 2.94
CA VAL A 718 -43.47 3.27 4.30
C VAL A 718 -44.45 2.12 4.17
N GLY A 719 -43.90 0.93 3.98
CA GLY A 719 -44.63 -0.32 3.92
C GLY A 719 -44.97 -0.67 5.35
N LEU A 720 -46.25 -0.50 5.67
CA LEU A 720 -47.09 -1.29 6.58
C LEU A 720 -46.38 -2.16 7.62
#